data_AF-A0A8H4HDH2-F1
#
_entry.id   AF-A0A8H4HDH2-F1
#
_cell.length_a   1.000
_cell.length_b   1.000
_cell.length_c   1.000
_cell.angle_alpha   90.00
_cell.angle_beta   90.00
_cell.angle_gamma   90.00
#
_symmetry.space_group_name_H-M   'P 1'
#
loop_
_entity.id
_entity.type
_entity.pdbx_description
1 polymer ?
#
loop_
_entity_poly.entity_id
_entity_poly.type
_entity_poly.pdbx_seq_one_letter_code
_entity_poly.pdbx_strand_id
1 'polypeptide(L)'
;MSAEPKTIAVYGATGTQGTAVSLSLLQSKQNFVVRAITRNPQSPKAQALARLGAQVVKADGFNDDEILAALSGAWGFWLNTHHHDPALLTPEGPDDEEFGKRLVALAAEAGIKVFIYSTCESPTQFTYNKAPVPGMDGKNRVEMFARSFKEFDSVIGAFPGWYMENFLSEEYVSCFGGFPSVPDAEGYLSFHSPRWGGDGKVQFISVADDLGEMVHGMFLDPAKWKNKTIQCFSDAFTYEDMTKIFTEVTGKKARYVPMGSYNDFPTHGSTVLEEIQDVFRYAQANNGWFFGNPDNIDDGRALKQAARKDKGLPVEPLISGVVVLPTDIQGIARTVRYAKDHKLDLAVQGGGHSSNTASSTDGGILLNLGTMNRVSVDTSTQTVTVQGGATWADVARGTAKYQLAVNGGTTSQVGVGGLTLRGGFGFLTPQHGVTLDTVLAAKVVTGEGIELQVSNKEHSDLFWAIRGAGPNVAVVAEFKFQAYPQPNLVWSGLRIHASSEVAKVVEALHQALVHPQGRAAAQCILCLSPEDEKTPTVTTIIFFNGSEEEGRRHFAQLLEAECIKDDIKMRSYRETIGIWDRLAPPGGRKRELGIQMTLPPRLAFVSELMDKISDKLTTEPDLAKSDFEIDYLDPTQICRTPITETAFPTRVIDLLHATLMLQWTDAAKDEDFLSWGQSIQKMCENELTNQGHKLAHTVSNYNGYTQEMKVAAADMFGVNAERLLHVKAKYDPANIFNKLNPLDQEL
;
A
#
# COMPACT_ATOMS: atom_id res chain seq x y z
N MET A 1 14.18 24.17 -12.04
CA MET A 1 15.55 24.39 -11.54
C MET A 1 16.05 23.05 -11.04
N SER A 2 17.10 22.48 -11.61
CA SER A 2 17.63 21.19 -11.14
C SER A 2 18.16 21.35 -9.72
N ALA A 3 17.72 20.51 -8.78
CA ALA A 3 18.22 20.52 -7.41
C ALA A 3 19.75 20.40 -7.38
N GLU A 4 20.40 21.10 -6.44
CA GLU A 4 21.84 21.02 -6.27
C GLU A 4 22.30 19.57 -6.01
N PRO A 5 23.45 19.17 -6.56
CA PRO A 5 23.95 17.82 -6.37
C PRO A 5 24.28 17.53 -4.91
N LYS A 6 23.77 16.41 -4.40
CA LYS A 6 24.01 15.93 -3.03
C LYS A 6 25.20 14.98 -3.05
N THR A 7 26.31 15.39 -2.46
CA THR A 7 27.47 14.50 -2.32
C THR A 7 27.26 13.53 -1.16
N ILE A 8 27.45 12.24 -1.40
CA ILE A 8 27.38 11.17 -0.39
C ILE A 8 28.77 10.58 -0.22
N ALA A 9 29.34 10.77 0.97
CA ALA A 9 30.60 10.14 1.36
C ALA A 9 30.35 8.69 1.79
N VAL A 10 31.17 7.77 1.28
CA VAL A 10 31.06 6.34 1.57
C VAL A 10 32.37 5.89 2.20
N TYR A 11 32.38 5.66 3.51
CA TYR A 11 33.53 5.09 4.21
C TYR A 11 33.62 3.58 3.96
N GLY A 12 34.84 3.07 3.77
CA GLY A 12 35.05 1.66 3.44
C GLY A 12 34.53 1.30 2.04
N ALA A 13 34.55 2.23 1.09
CA ALA A 13 33.95 2.07 -0.24
C ALA A 13 34.46 0.86 -1.04
N THR A 14 35.67 0.36 -0.73
CA THR A 14 36.26 -0.82 -1.37
C THR A 14 36.00 -2.14 -0.62
N GLY A 15 35.32 -2.09 0.53
CA GLY A 15 34.81 -3.25 1.26
C GLY A 15 33.46 -3.72 0.71
N THR A 16 32.97 -4.88 1.15
CA THR A 16 31.76 -5.52 0.60
C THR A 16 30.53 -4.61 0.63
N GLN A 17 30.16 -4.09 1.81
CA GLN A 17 29.02 -3.19 1.95
C GLN A 17 29.24 -1.86 1.22
N GLY A 18 30.40 -1.23 1.41
CA GLY A 18 30.69 0.08 0.81
C GLY A 18 30.70 0.05 -0.72
N THR A 19 31.14 -1.06 -1.33
CA THR A 19 31.07 -1.25 -2.79
C THR A 19 29.62 -1.37 -3.25
N ALA A 20 28.78 -2.17 -2.59
CA ALA A 20 27.37 -2.32 -2.95
C ALA A 20 26.61 -0.98 -2.85
N VAL A 21 26.82 -0.23 -1.76
CA VAL A 21 26.24 1.11 -1.57
C VAL A 21 26.70 2.07 -2.67
N SER A 22 28.00 2.12 -2.94
CA SER A 22 28.56 3.00 -3.98
C SER A 22 27.98 2.69 -5.36
N LEU A 23 27.92 1.40 -5.74
CA LEU A 23 27.40 0.97 -7.05
C LEU A 23 25.92 1.29 -7.22
N SER A 24 25.12 1.14 -6.16
CA SER A 24 23.70 1.47 -6.19
C SER A 24 23.46 2.98 -6.31
N LEU A 25 24.21 3.79 -5.55
CA LEU A 25 24.08 5.27 -5.57
C LEU A 25 24.56 5.89 -6.89
N LEU A 26 25.60 5.33 -7.52
CA LEU A 26 26.10 5.80 -8.83
C LEU A 26 25.07 5.67 -9.96
N GLN A 27 24.04 4.83 -9.78
CA GLN A 27 22.96 4.64 -10.75
C GLN A 27 21.78 5.59 -10.53
N SER A 28 21.85 6.45 -9.50
CA SER A 28 20.75 7.33 -9.14
C SER A 28 20.39 8.30 -10.27
N LYS A 29 19.09 8.55 -10.47
CA LYS A 29 18.61 9.64 -11.35
C LYS A 29 18.45 10.94 -10.58
N GLN A 30 18.44 10.91 -9.26
CA GLN A 30 18.73 12.10 -8.46
C GLN A 30 20.20 12.51 -8.65
N ASN A 31 20.49 13.80 -8.48
CA ASN A 31 21.84 14.34 -8.59
C ASN A 31 22.76 13.90 -7.42
N PHE A 32 22.88 12.59 -7.14
CA PHE A 32 23.84 12.08 -6.17
C PHE A 32 25.25 12.04 -6.76
N VAL A 33 26.21 12.50 -5.96
CA VAL A 33 27.64 12.41 -6.26
C VAL A 33 28.27 11.49 -5.24
N VAL A 34 28.80 10.35 -5.67
CA VAL A 34 29.41 9.38 -4.75
C VAL A 34 30.87 9.73 -4.51
N ARG A 35 31.23 9.97 -3.26
CA ARG A 35 32.62 10.13 -2.81
C ARG A 35 33.08 8.87 -2.08
N ALA A 36 33.89 8.07 -2.76
CA ALA A 36 34.39 6.80 -2.27
C ALA A 36 35.67 6.99 -1.46
N ILE A 37 35.59 6.82 -0.13
CA ILE A 37 36.72 6.97 0.78
C ILE A 37 37.45 5.63 0.94
N THR A 38 38.77 5.61 0.71
CA THR A 38 39.61 4.41 0.82
C THR A 38 41.05 4.72 1.20
N ARG A 39 41.73 3.80 1.92
CA ARG A 39 43.17 3.91 2.22
C ARG A 39 44.05 3.78 0.97
N ASN A 40 43.59 2.99 -0.02
CA ASN A 40 44.34 2.71 -1.24
C ASN A 40 43.52 3.07 -2.50
N PRO A 41 43.63 4.33 -2.99
CA PRO A 41 42.91 4.78 -4.18
C PRO A 41 43.37 4.07 -5.46
N GLN A 42 44.55 3.42 -5.46
CA GLN A 42 45.09 2.69 -6.60
C GLN A 42 44.65 1.22 -6.63
N SER A 43 43.90 0.75 -5.62
CA SER A 43 43.39 -0.61 -5.62
C SER A 43 42.45 -0.87 -6.81
N PRO A 44 42.39 -2.11 -7.36
CA PRO A 44 41.50 -2.42 -8.48
C PRO A 44 40.03 -2.04 -8.24
N LYS A 45 39.53 -2.24 -7.01
CA LYS A 45 38.16 -1.86 -6.61
C LYS A 45 37.95 -0.34 -6.61
N ALA A 46 38.90 0.43 -6.08
CA ALA A 46 38.82 1.89 -6.09
C ALA A 46 38.84 2.43 -7.53
N GLN A 47 39.73 1.90 -8.37
CA GLN A 47 39.83 2.28 -9.78
C GLN A 47 38.57 1.88 -10.57
N ALA A 48 37.91 0.77 -10.22
CA ALA A 48 36.63 0.39 -10.81
C ALA A 48 35.52 1.39 -10.46
N LEU A 49 35.41 1.81 -9.20
CA LEU A 49 34.45 2.83 -8.77
C LEU A 49 34.72 4.19 -9.46
N ALA A 50 35.99 4.58 -9.61
CA ALA A 50 36.35 5.81 -10.31
C ALA A 50 35.88 5.80 -11.78
N ARG A 51 36.04 4.68 -12.49
CA ARG A 51 35.57 4.53 -13.88
C ARG A 51 34.06 4.61 -14.01
N LEU A 52 33.34 4.24 -12.96
CA LEU A 52 31.88 4.33 -12.88
C LEU A 52 31.39 5.73 -12.41
N GLY A 53 32.31 6.67 -12.19
CA GLY A 53 31.99 8.07 -11.87
C GLY A 53 32.11 8.46 -10.40
N ALA A 54 32.59 7.56 -9.53
CA ALA A 54 32.83 7.93 -8.13
C ALA A 54 34.06 8.84 -7.98
N GLN A 55 33.97 9.81 -7.07
CA GLN A 55 35.11 10.60 -6.59
C GLN A 55 35.89 9.79 -5.57
N VAL A 56 36.99 9.16 -5.98
CA VAL A 56 37.83 8.39 -5.07
C VAL A 56 38.73 9.32 -4.27
N VAL A 57 38.61 9.27 -2.94
CA VAL A 57 39.39 10.09 -2.01
C VAL A 57 40.21 9.19 -1.09
N LYS A 58 41.49 9.51 -0.96
CA LYS A 58 42.37 8.85 0.01
C LYS A 58 42.09 9.43 1.40
N ALA A 59 41.71 8.58 2.34
CA ALA A 59 41.76 8.91 3.76
C ALA A 59 41.98 7.66 4.59
N ASP A 60 42.78 7.80 5.65
CA ASP A 60 42.88 6.83 6.73
C ASP A 60 41.90 7.17 7.86
N GLY A 61 41.12 6.18 8.30
CA GLY A 61 40.15 6.36 9.40
C GLY A 61 40.80 6.75 10.72
N PHE A 62 42.10 6.49 10.88
CA PHE A 62 42.83 6.86 12.08
C PHE A 62 43.37 8.30 12.05
N ASN A 63 43.24 9.02 10.93
CA ASN A 63 43.71 10.39 10.75
C ASN A 63 42.52 11.37 10.64
N ASP A 64 42.30 12.18 11.68
CA ASP A 64 41.18 13.13 11.75
C ASP A 64 41.17 14.13 10.60
N ASP A 65 42.34 14.70 10.27
CA ASP A 65 42.47 15.71 9.21
C ASP A 65 42.11 15.13 7.84
N GLU A 66 42.50 13.88 7.57
CA GLU A 66 42.16 13.20 6.33
C GLU A 66 40.66 12.89 6.24
N ILE A 67 40.03 12.49 7.35
CA ILE A 67 38.59 12.22 7.39
C ILE A 67 37.78 13.51 7.26
N LEU A 68 38.12 14.57 7.99
CA LEU A 68 37.47 15.87 7.87
C LEU A 68 37.58 16.42 6.43
N ALA A 69 38.76 16.32 5.83
CA ALA A 69 38.95 16.70 4.42
C ALA A 69 38.09 15.86 3.47
N ALA A 70 37.97 14.55 3.71
CA ALA A 70 37.16 13.66 2.89
C ALA A 70 35.64 13.90 3.05
N LEU A 71 35.19 14.29 4.25
CA LEU A 71 33.77 14.58 4.53
C LEU A 71 33.35 16.00 4.16
N SER A 72 34.30 16.92 4.01
CA SER A 72 34.03 18.33 3.71
C SER A 72 33.10 18.52 2.50
N GLY A 73 32.00 19.24 2.71
CA GLY A 73 30.98 19.53 1.70
C GLY A 73 30.11 18.33 1.28
N ALA A 74 30.22 17.17 1.94
CA ALA A 74 29.28 16.08 1.74
C ALA A 74 27.95 16.37 2.48
N TRP A 75 26.84 15.98 1.88
CA TRP A 75 25.51 16.07 2.48
C TRP A 75 25.18 14.82 3.30
N GLY A 76 25.51 13.65 2.75
CA GLY A 76 25.26 12.35 3.37
C GLY A 76 26.55 11.61 3.67
N PHE A 77 26.52 10.75 4.69
CA PHE A 77 27.63 9.87 5.06
C PHE A 77 27.14 8.45 5.34
N TRP A 78 27.69 7.48 4.60
CA TRP A 78 27.58 6.06 4.91
C TRP A 78 28.82 5.60 5.67
N LEU A 79 28.62 5.10 6.89
CA LEU A 79 29.66 4.53 7.71
C LEU A 79 29.45 3.03 7.90
N ASN A 80 30.50 2.26 7.61
CA ASN A 80 30.62 0.86 8.03
C ASN A 80 31.97 0.67 8.72
N THR A 81 31.95 0.44 10.03
CA THR A 81 33.12 0.01 10.80
C THR A 81 33.22 -1.51 10.80
N HIS A 82 34.44 -2.01 10.81
CA HIS A 82 34.73 -3.43 10.75
C HIS A 82 35.54 -3.81 11.98
N HIS A 83 34.88 -4.46 12.94
CA HIS A 83 35.44 -4.86 14.24
C HIS A 83 36.67 -5.79 14.12
N HIS A 84 36.93 -6.36 12.94
CA HIS A 84 38.12 -7.18 12.66
C HIS A 84 39.10 -6.50 11.69
N ASP A 85 39.09 -5.16 11.57
CA ASP A 85 40.17 -4.47 10.86
C ASP A 85 41.49 -4.80 11.58
N PRO A 86 42.52 -5.32 10.88
CA PRO A 86 43.79 -5.66 11.52
C PRO A 86 44.43 -4.51 12.30
N ALA A 87 44.10 -3.25 11.97
CA ALA A 87 44.56 -2.08 12.70
C ALA A 87 43.86 -1.85 14.05
N LEU A 88 42.69 -2.45 14.28
CA LEU A 88 41.95 -2.42 15.55
C LEU A 88 42.30 -3.61 16.46
N LEU A 89 42.84 -4.69 15.89
CA LEU A 89 43.16 -5.93 16.61
C LEU A 89 44.57 -5.95 17.22
N THR A 90 45.28 -4.81 17.25
CA THR A 90 46.59 -4.68 17.91
C THR A 90 46.42 -4.39 19.41
N PRO A 91 47.38 -4.80 20.27
CA PRO A 91 47.32 -4.50 21.71
C PRO A 91 47.23 -3.00 22.04
N GLU A 92 47.70 -2.14 21.13
CA GLU A 92 47.67 -0.68 21.21
C GLU A 92 46.56 -0.04 20.35
N GLY A 93 45.72 -0.83 19.67
CA GLY A 93 44.64 -0.36 18.81
C GLY A 93 43.44 0.17 19.60
N PRO A 94 42.71 1.18 19.09
CA PRO A 94 41.51 1.68 19.75
C PRO A 94 40.36 0.66 19.66
N ASP A 95 39.47 0.69 20.64
CA ASP A 95 38.25 -0.12 20.63
C ASP A 95 37.33 0.27 19.44
N ASP A 96 36.65 -0.69 18.80
CA ASP A 96 35.82 -0.43 17.59
C ASP A 96 34.66 0.52 17.88
N GLU A 97 34.11 0.51 19.10
CA GLU A 97 33.10 1.48 19.53
C GLU A 97 33.69 2.87 19.67
N GLU A 98 34.87 3.01 20.27
CA GLU A 98 35.58 4.30 20.36
C GLU A 98 35.92 4.85 18.96
N PHE A 99 36.39 3.98 18.07
CA PHE A 99 36.67 4.31 16.68
C PHE A 99 35.41 4.78 15.94
N GLY A 100 34.30 4.05 16.06
CA GLY A 100 33.02 4.43 15.46
C GLY A 100 32.49 5.76 15.99
N LYS A 101 32.52 5.97 17.32
CA LYS A 101 32.11 7.24 17.95
C LYS A 101 32.97 8.41 17.50
N ARG A 102 34.28 8.20 17.32
CA ARG A 102 35.18 9.22 16.77
C ARG A 102 34.76 9.63 15.36
N LEU A 103 34.52 8.67 14.46
CA LEU A 103 34.08 8.97 13.09
C LEU A 103 32.71 9.66 13.03
N VAL A 104 31.80 9.32 13.95
CA VAL A 104 30.52 10.04 14.13
C VAL A 104 30.76 11.50 14.51
N ALA A 105 31.64 11.77 15.47
CA ALA A 105 31.96 13.13 15.90
C ALA A 105 32.56 13.97 14.77
N LEU A 106 33.49 13.40 13.99
CA LEU A 106 34.06 14.06 12.82
C LEU A 106 33.02 14.32 11.72
N ALA A 107 32.05 13.42 11.53
CA ALA A 107 30.96 13.63 10.59
C ALA A 107 30.04 14.79 11.00
N ALA A 108 29.74 14.90 12.30
CA ALA A 108 29.00 16.04 12.85
C ALA A 108 29.79 17.35 12.68
N GLU A 109 31.09 17.34 12.97
CA GLU A 109 31.99 18.49 12.78
C GLU A 109 32.08 18.94 11.31
N ALA A 110 32.15 17.99 10.37
CA ALA A 110 32.18 18.25 8.94
C ALA A 110 30.82 18.77 8.38
N GLY A 111 29.76 18.80 9.19
CA GLY A 111 28.45 19.33 8.82
C GLY A 111 27.57 18.37 8.02
N ILE A 112 27.83 17.05 8.12
CA ILE A 112 26.97 16.02 7.51
C ILE A 112 25.53 16.18 8.01
N LYS A 113 24.55 16.03 7.11
CA LYS A 113 23.12 16.15 7.44
C LYS A 113 22.43 14.80 7.57
N VAL A 114 22.80 13.85 6.73
CA VAL A 114 22.22 12.50 6.75
C VAL A 114 23.30 11.49 7.07
N PHE A 115 23.20 10.86 8.23
CA PHE A 115 24.15 9.84 8.67
C PHE A 115 23.48 8.46 8.65
N ILE A 116 24.06 7.54 7.89
CA ILE A 116 23.58 6.15 7.82
C ILE A 116 24.71 5.23 8.25
N TYR A 117 24.42 4.36 9.22
CA TYR A 117 25.42 3.51 9.85
C TYR A 117 25.06 2.03 9.78
N SER A 118 26.03 1.21 9.38
CA SER A 118 25.93 -0.26 9.44
C SER A 118 26.04 -0.74 10.89
N THR A 119 24.88 -1.03 11.48
CA THR A 119 24.69 -1.20 12.92
C THR A 119 24.13 -2.58 13.27
N CYS A 120 23.94 -2.82 14.57
CA CYS A 120 23.20 -3.94 15.12
C CYS A 120 22.30 -3.45 16.28
N GLU A 121 21.34 -4.29 16.67
CA GLU A 121 20.66 -4.14 17.95
C GLU A 121 21.56 -4.58 19.12
N SER A 122 21.10 -4.41 20.36
CA SER A 122 21.82 -4.84 21.56
C SER A 122 21.34 -6.21 22.09
N PRO A 123 22.05 -7.32 21.79
CA PRO A 123 21.80 -8.62 22.41
C PRO A 123 21.75 -8.59 23.93
N THR A 124 22.60 -7.77 24.56
CA THR A 124 22.60 -7.60 26.02
C THR A 124 21.26 -7.06 26.51
N GLN A 125 20.69 -6.06 25.84
CA GLN A 125 19.40 -5.49 26.19
C GLN A 125 18.25 -6.47 25.94
N PHE A 126 18.19 -7.08 24.75
CA PHE A 126 17.08 -7.97 24.35
C PHE A 126 17.02 -9.27 25.16
N THR A 127 18.18 -9.79 25.58
CA THR A 127 18.24 -11.04 26.35
C THR A 127 18.33 -10.84 27.85
N TYR A 128 18.24 -9.60 28.34
CA TYR A 128 18.45 -9.25 29.75
C TYR A 128 19.79 -9.80 30.27
N ASN A 129 20.86 -9.53 29.53
CA ASN A 129 22.25 -9.93 29.80
C ASN A 129 22.53 -11.44 29.78
N LYS A 130 21.62 -12.26 29.21
CA LYS A 130 21.80 -13.72 29.15
C LYS A 130 22.69 -14.19 28.01
N ALA A 131 22.69 -13.46 26.89
CA ALA A 131 23.49 -13.79 25.71
C ALA A 131 24.03 -12.50 25.07
N PRO A 132 25.02 -11.84 25.70
CA PRO A 132 25.68 -10.67 25.13
C PRO A 132 26.42 -11.05 23.85
N VAL A 133 26.58 -10.09 22.93
CA VAL A 133 27.46 -10.22 21.77
C VAL A 133 28.21 -8.88 21.68
N PRO A 134 29.45 -8.79 22.22
CA PRO A 134 30.13 -7.52 22.44
C PRO A 134 30.24 -6.62 21.19
N GLY A 135 30.55 -7.18 20.02
CA GLY A 135 30.65 -6.43 18.77
C GLY A 135 29.31 -5.84 18.32
N MET A 136 28.22 -6.60 18.39
CA MET A 136 26.87 -6.09 18.10
C MET A 136 26.45 -5.00 19.10
N ASP A 137 26.68 -5.23 20.39
CA ASP A 137 26.37 -4.28 21.45
C ASP A 137 27.19 -2.97 21.28
N GLY A 138 28.45 -3.07 20.85
CA GLY A 138 29.31 -1.92 20.53
C GLY A 138 28.78 -1.10 19.35
N LYS A 139 28.39 -1.77 18.25
CA LYS A 139 27.76 -1.10 17.10
C LYS A 139 26.48 -0.37 17.50
N ASN A 140 25.62 -1.00 18.30
CA ASN A 140 24.41 -0.36 18.81
C ASN A 140 24.74 0.94 19.57
N ARG A 141 25.77 0.92 20.43
CA ARG A 141 26.19 2.09 21.20
C ARG A 141 26.77 3.20 20.32
N VAL A 142 27.46 2.89 19.22
CA VAL A 142 27.89 3.89 18.23
C VAL A 142 26.69 4.57 17.58
N GLU A 143 25.67 3.79 17.20
CA GLU A 143 24.45 4.33 16.61
C GLU A 143 23.67 5.22 17.60
N MET A 144 23.51 4.77 18.84
CA MET A 144 22.86 5.57 19.89
C MET A 144 23.63 6.86 20.18
N PHE A 145 24.97 6.81 20.11
CA PHE A 145 25.81 7.99 20.20
C PHE A 145 25.56 8.96 19.04
N ALA A 146 25.48 8.47 17.79
CA ALA A 146 25.16 9.30 16.64
C ALA A 146 23.78 9.98 16.76
N ARG A 147 22.77 9.29 17.28
CA ARG A 147 21.43 9.84 17.53
C ARG A 147 21.41 10.96 18.57
N SER A 148 22.47 11.11 19.38
CA SER A 148 22.56 12.19 20.37
C SER A 148 22.96 13.55 19.78
N PHE A 149 23.50 13.57 18.55
CA PHE A 149 23.91 14.79 17.85
C PHE A 149 22.70 15.50 17.23
N LYS A 150 22.65 16.83 17.33
CA LYS A 150 21.60 17.68 16.74
C LYS A 150 21.98 18.18 15.36
N GLU A 151 23.24 18.01 14.99
CA GLU A 151 23.86 18.42 13.74
C GLU A 151 23.32 17.62 12.55
N PHE A 152 22.95 16.35 12.79
CA PHE A 152 22.30 15.47 11.83
C PHE A 152 20.80 15.77 11.74
N ASP A 153 20.31 16.01 10.53
CA ASP A 153 18.88 16.07 10.25
C ASP A 153 18.25 14.69 10.39
N SER A 154 19.00 13.62 10.04
CA SER A 154 18.56 12.22 10.14
C SER A 154 19.73 11.28 10.45
N VAL A 155 19.50 10.38 11.41
CA VAL A 155 20.37 9.23 11.71
C VAL A 155 19.57 7.96 11.43
N ILE A 156 20.12 7.06 10.61
CA ILE A 156 19.45 5.83 10.19
C ILE A 156 20.38 4.65 10.42
N GLY A 157 19.91 3.64 11.14
CA GLY A 157 20.60 2.37 11.30
C GLY A 157 20.27 1.43 10.14
N ALA A 158 21.28 0.85 9.49
CA ALA A 158 21.12 -0.26 8.57
C ALA A 158 21.66 -1.51 9.27
N PHE A 159 20.78 -2.44 9.65
CA PHE A 159 21.17 -3.68 10.31
C PHE A 159 21.08 -4.83 9.31
N PRO A 160 22.18 -5.20 8.64
CA PRO A 160 22.18 -6.28 7.67
C PRO A 160 22.06 -7.65 8.33
N GLY A 161 21.28 -8.55 7.72
CA GLY A 161 21.12 -9.95 8.09
C GLY A 161 22.38 -10.78 7.87
N TRP A 162 22.27 -12.10 7.88
CA TRP A 162 23.38 -13.02 7.66
C TRP A 162 23.87 -13.00 6.20
N TYR A 163 25.15 -12.70 5.99
CA TYR A 163 25.65 -12.45 4.62
C TYR A 163 25.77 -13.78 3.87
N MET A 164 25.17 -13.82 2.68
CA MET A 164 25.38 -14.94 1.77
C MET A 164 26.84 -14.99 1.27
N GLU A 165 27.52 -13.85 1.20
CA GLU A 165 28.91 -13.75 0.81
C GLU A 165 29.87 -14.46 1.79
N ASN A 166 29.45 -14.71 3.03
CA ASN A 166 30.26 -15.48 3.99
C ASN A 166 30.57 -16.89 3.47
N PHE A 167 29.68 -17.48 2.67
CA PHE A 167 29.90 -18.78 2.03
C PHE A 167 30.99 -18.78 0.95
N LEU A 168 31.53 -17.61 0.59
CA LEU A 168 32.66 -17.47 -0.33
C LEU A 168 34.02 -17.46 0.41
N SER A 169 34.02 -17.38 1.74
CA SER A 169 35.23 -17.38 2.56
C SER A 169 35.67 -18.80 2.91
N GLU A 170 36.95 -19.13 2.66
CA GLU A 170 37.52 -20.44 3.01
C GLU A 170 37.43 -20.74 4.52
N GLU A 171 37.62 -19.72 5.37
CA GLU A 171 37.51 -19.85 6.82
C GLU A 171 36.10 -20.27 7.23
N TYR A 172 35.07 -19.60 6.70
CA TYR A 172 33.67 -19.95 6.95
C TYR A 172 33.35 -21.34 6.40
N VAL A 173 33.73 -21.63 5.16
CA VAL A 173 33.53 -22.95 4.54
C VAL A 173 34.07 -24.06 5.43
N SER A 174 35.27 -23.88 6.00
CA SER A 174 35.88 -24.87 6.88
C SER A 174 35.10 -25.09 8.18
N CYS A 175 34.56 -24.02 8.78
CA CYS A 175 33.81 -24.10 10.04
C CYS A 175 32.42 -24.70 9.87
N PHE A 176 31.83 -24.56 8.69
CA PHE A 176 30.50 -25.06 8.37
C PHE A 176 30.52 -26.42 7.63
N GLY A 177 31.57 -27.22 7.85
CA GLY A 177 31.67 -28.60 7.38
C GLY A 177 31.96 -28.75 5.88
N GLY A 178 32.44 -27.70 5.22
CA GLY A 178 32.81 -27.69 3.82
C GLY A 178 31.77 -27.09 2.87
N PHE A 179 30.55 -26.78 3.34
CA PHE A 179 29.55 -26.13 2.51
C PHE A 179 29.98 -24.70 2.12
N PRO A 180 29.82 -24.27 0.84
CA PRO A 180 29.16 -24.97 -0.27
C PRO A 180 30.14 -25.62 -1.28
N SER A 181 31.42 -25.79 -0.95
CA SER A 181 32.47 -26.10 -1.94
C SER A 181 33.20 -27.42 -1.75
N VAL A 182 33.27 -27.96 -0.53
CA VAL A 182 34.00 -29.18 -0.19
C VAL A 182 33.00 -30.30 0.15
N PRO A 183 32.88 -31.34 -0.70
CA PRO A 183 31.99 -32.46 -0.43
C PRO A 183 32.56 -33.39 0.65
N ASP A 184 31.67 -34.00 1.43
CA ASP A 184 32.01 -35.05 2.38
C ASP A 184 32.26 -36.40 1.69
N ALA A 185 32.56 -37.43 2.49
CA ALA A 185 32.87 -38.77 2.00
C ALA A 185 31.71 -39.44 1.21
N GLU A 186 30.47 -38.99 1.39
CA GLU A 186 29.29 -39.48 0.65
C GLU A 186 29.00 -38.63 -0.61
N GLY A 187 29.80 -37.59 -0.85
CA GLY A 187 29.62 -36.66 -1.95
C GLY A 187 28.57 -35.57 -1.70
N TYR A 188 28.15 -35.35 -0.45
CA TYR A 188 27.25 -34.27 -0.07
C TYR A 188 28.04 -33.01 0.31
N LEU A 189 27.56 -31.85 -0.11
CA LEU A 189 27.95 -30.57 0.48
C LEU A 189 27.16 -30.40 1.78
N SER A 190 27.78 -30.82 2.88
CA SER A 190 27.14 -30.84 4.20
C SER A 190 27.35 -29.51 4.91
N PHE A 191 26.27 -28.80 5.21
CA PHE A 191 26.29 -27.59 6.02
C PHE A 191 26.16 -27.98 7.50
N HIS A 192 27.26 -27.96 8.23
CA HIS A 192 27.29 -28.27 9.66
C HIS A 192 27.13 -26.98 10.45
N SER A 193 26.03 -26.81 11.19
CA SER A 193 25.78 -25.60 11.98
C SER A 193 24.92 -25.88 13.21
N PRO A 194 25.09 -25.16 14.33
CA PRO A 194 24.09 -25.11 15.39
C PRO A 194 22.72 -24.73 14.84
N ARG A 195 21.66 -25.12 15.55
CA ARG A 195 20.31 -24.63 15.20
C ARG A 195 20.24 -23.12 15.47
N TRP A 196 19.48 -22.40 14.66
CA TRP A 196 19.34 -20.94 14.82
C TRP A 196 18.60 -20.54 16.10
N GLY A 197 17.45 -21.16 16.35
CA GLY A 197 16.53 -20.76 17.42
C GLY A 197 15.13 -20.46 16.86
N GLY A 198 14.12 -20.40 17.72
CA GLY A 198 12.75 -20.08 17.32
C GLY A 198 12.18 -21.06 16.29
N ASP A 199 11.67 -20.52 15.17
CA ASP A 199 11.15 -21.29 14.03
C ASP A 199 12.25 -21.81 13.09
N GLY A 200 13.52 -21.55 13.41
CA GLY A 200 14.68 -22.03 12.68
C GLY A 200 15.04 -21.22 11.44
N LYS A 201 14.32 -20.13 11.14
CA LYS A 201 14.61 -19.29 9.98
C LYS A 201 15.75 -18.30 10.26
N VAL A 202 16.67 -18.21 9.30
CA VAL A 202 17.78 -17.27 9.32
C VAL A 202 17.52 -16.18 8.30
N GLN A 203 17.70 -14.93 8.71
CA GLN A 203 17.46 -13.74 7.88
C GLN A 203 18.69 -13.49 7.02
N PHE A 204 18.71 -14.00 5.79
CA PHE A 204 19.86 -13.87 4.90
C PHE A 204 19.81 -12.60 4.06
N ILE A 205 20.99 -12.04 3.75
CA ILE A 205 21.14 -10.93 2.82
C ILE A 205 22.20 -11.21 1.76
N SER A 206 21.89 -10.89 0.50
CA SER A 206 22.91 -10.62 -0.50
C SER A 206 23.35 -9.16 -0.34
N VAL A 207 24.53 -8.93 0.23
CA VAL A 207 25.04 -7.57 0.42
C VAL A 207 25.24 -6.89 -0.92
N ALA A 208 25.78 -7.62 -1.90
CA ALA A 208 26.06 -7.13 -3.23
C ALA A 208 24.79 -6.68 -3.98
N ASP A 209 23.69 -7.42 -3.82
CA ASP A 209 22.48 -7.20 -4.60
C ASP A 209 21.44 -6.34 -3.87
N ASP A 210 21.35 -6.43 -2.54
CA ASP A 210 20.21 -5.90 -1.79
C ASP A 210 20.55 -4.75 -0.85
N LEU A 211 21.65 -4.86 -0.08
CA LEU A 211 21.99 -3.84 0.93
C LEU A 211 22.19 -2.45 0.28
N GLY A 212 22.88 -2.42 -0.86
CA GLY A 212 23.14 -1.18 -1.58
C GLY A 212 21.86 -0.48 -2.06
N GLU A 213 20.83 -1.23 -2.43
CA GLU A 213 19.52 -0.69 -2.81
C GLU A 213 18.76 -0.17 -1.59
N MET A 214 18.79 -0.89 -0.48
CA MET A 214 18.14 -0.44 0.76
C MET A 214 18.74 0.88 1.26
N VAL A 215 20.07 0.97 1.34
CA VAL A 215 20.79 2.19 1.75
C VAL A 215 20.56 3.34 0.77
N HIS A 216 20.52 3.05 -0.54
CA HIS A 216 20.13 4.05 -1.54
C HIS A 216 18.72 4.58 -1.23
N GLY A 217 17.74 3.71 -1.02
CA GLY A 217 16.38 4.09 -0.63
C GLY A 217 16.32 4.99 0.61
N MET A 218 17.19 4.75 1.60
CA MET A 218 17.28 5.57 2.81
C MET A 218 17.77 6.99 2.50
N PHE A 219 18.70 7.16 1.56
CA PHE A 219 19.16 8.48 1.12
C PHE A 219 18.13 9.24 0.25
N LEU A 220 17.19 8.55 -0.40
CA LEU A 220 16.14 9.21 -1.20
C LEU A 220 15.14 9.97 -0.32
N ASP A 221 14.75 9.41 0.83
CA ASP A 221 13.81 10.01 1.78
C ASP A 221 14.27 9.81 3.25
N PRO A 222 15.35 10.49 3.67
CA PRO A 222 15.94 10.25 4.99
C PRO A 222 15.02 10.68 6.15
N ALA A 223 14.12 11.64 5.93
CA ALA A 223 13.19 12.11 6.94
C ALA A 223 12.20 11.03 7.37
N LYS A 224 11.72 10.22 6.42
CA LYS A 224 10.81 9.07 6.67
C LYS A 224 11.45 7.99 7.56
N TRP A 225 12.77 7.82 7.45
CA TRP A 225 13.52 6.77 8.13
C TRP A 225 14.30 7.27 9.34
N LYS A 226 14.16 8.55 9.68
CA LYS A 226 14.86 9.19 10.79
C LYS A 226 14.68 8.41 12.09
N ASN A 227 15.81 8.13 12.75
CA ASN A 227 15.90 7.42 14.01
C ASN A 227 15.26 6.01 13.98
N LYS A 228 15.27 5.36 12.82
CA LYS A 228 14.92 3.94 12.68
C LYS A 228 16.16 3.09 12.42
N THR A 229 16.13 1.88 12.94
CA THR A 229 17.09 0.82 12.60
C THR A 229 16.36 -0.15 11.71
N ILE A 230 16.78 -0.22 10.45
CA ILE A 230 16.11 -1.02 9.42
C ILE A 230 16.72 -2.42 9.40
N GLN A 231 15.86 -3.43 9.46
CA GLN A 231 16.24 -4.81 9.24
C GLN A 231 16.52 -5.01 7.74
N CYS A 232 17.79 -5.10 7.37
CA CYS A 232 18.21 -5.27 6.00
C CYS A 232 18.42 -6.75 5.72
N PHE A 233 17.41 -7.45 5.19
CA PHE A 233 17.55 -8.84 4.73
C PHE A 233 16.73 -9.11 3.47
N SER A 234 17.20 -10.06 2.67
CA SER A 234 16.62 -10.42 1.38
C SER A 234 15.46 -11.40 1.54
N ASP A 235 15.65 -12.41 2.41
CA ASP A 235 14.66 -13.44 2.71
C ASP A 235 15.02 -14.17 4.01
N ALA A 236 14.08 -14.92 4.57
CA ALA A 236 14.27 -15.71 5.79
C ALA A 236 13.84 -17.17 5.59
N PHE A 237 14.79 -18.10 5.74
CA PHE A 237 14.56 -19.52 5.51
C PHE A 237 15.37 -20.41 6.46
N THR A 238 14.93 -21.65 6.63
CA THR A 238 15.64 -22.64 7.47
C THR A 238 16.91 -23.14 6.77
N TYR A 239 17.86 -23.72 7.51
CA TYR A 239 19.04 -24.33 6.89
C TYR A 239 18.69 -25.56 6.03
N GLU A 240 17.62 -26.27 6.39
CA GLU A 240 17.03 -27.31 5.57
C GLU A 240 16.54 -26.76 4.22
N ASP A 241 15.77 -25.66 4.25
CA ASP A 241 15.31 -24.99 3.03
C ASP A 241 16.49 -24.44 2.22
N MET A 242 17.48 -23.83 2.87
CA MET A 242 18.69 -23.32 2.22
C MET A 242 19.39 -24.41 1.40
N THR A 243 19.67 -25.56 2.02
CA THR A 243 20.39 -26.66 1.37
C THR A 243 19.55 -27.35 0.30
N LYS A 244 18.22 -27.38 0.47
CA LYS A 244 17.28 -27.82 -0.54
C LYS A 244 17.26 -26.88 -1.75
N ILE A 245 17.09 -25.58 -1.55
CA ILE A 245 17.12 -24.56 -2.61
C ILE A 245 18.46 -24.62 -3.36
N PHE A 246 19.57 -24.72 -2.62
CA PHE A 246 20.89 -24.87 -3.23
C PHE A 246 20.98 -26.11 -4.12
N THR A 247 20.42 -27.24 -3.67
CA THR A 247 20.37 -28.48 -4.46
C THR A 247 19.53 -28.31 -5.72
N GLU A 248 18.36 -27.67 -5.61
CA GLU A 248 17.45 -27.44 -6.73
C GLU A 248 18.07 -26.51 -7.80
N VAL A 249 18.75 -25.45 -7.37
CA VAL A 249 19.34 -24.45 -8.27
C VAL A 249 20.64 -24.96 -8.91
N THR A 250 21.49 -25.66 -8.15
CA THR A 250 22.83 -26.04 -8.63
C THR A 250 22.93 -27.48 -9.14
N GLY A 251 21.95 -28.33 -8.82
CA GLY A 251 22.00 -29.78 -9.05
C GLY A 251 23.01 -30.53 -8.18
N LYS A 252 23.73 -29.86 -7.27
CA LYS A 252 24.69 -30.48 -6.35
C LYS A 252 23.97 -30.96 -5.11
N LYS A 253 24.27 -32.18 -4.65
CA LYS A 253 23.71 -32.71 -3.40
C LYS A 253 24.18 -31.89 -2.21
N ALA A 254 23.26 -31.27 -1.49
CA ALA A 254 23.53 -30.59 -0.23
C ALA A 254 22.59 -31.08 0.89
N ARG A 255 23.05 -30.99 2.14
CA ARG A 255 22.24 -31.31 3.32
C ARG A 255 22.63 -30.43 4.50
N TYR A 256 21.66 -30.11 5.34
CA TYR A 256 21.92 -29.53 6.65
C TYR A 256 22.21 -30.65 7.67
N VAL A 257 23.27 -30.48 8.46
CA VAL A 257 23.65 -31.38 9.55
C VAL A 257 23.68 -30.57 10.86
N PRO A 258 22.67 -30.68 11.73
CA PRO A 258 22.60 -29.90 12.95
C PRO A 258 23.67 -30.32 13.96
N MET A 259 24.32 -29.34 14.59
CA MET A 259 25.16 -29.55 15.77
C MET A 259 24.30 -29.66 17.04
N GLY A 260 24.80 -30.38 18.06
CA GLY A 260 24.06 -30.63 19.30
C GLY A 260 23.91 -29.37 20.18
N SER A 261 24.95 -28.54 20.21
CA SER A 261 25.00 -27.28 20.94
C SER A 261 25.73 -26.21 20.13
N TYR A 262 25.45 -24.93 20.39
CA TYR A 262 26.28 -23.84 19.86
C TYR A 262 27.72 -23.89 20.39
N ASN A 263 27.95 -24.52 21.55
CA ASN A 263 29.29 -24.76 22.09
C ASN A 263 30.13 -25.71 21.22
N ASP A 264 29.49 -26.49 20.35
CA ASP A 264 30.17 -27.42 19.44
C ASP A 264 30.69 -26.71 18.18
N PHE A 265 30.35 -25.43 17.98
CA PHE A 265 30.81 -24.64 16.85
C PHE A 265 32.33 -24.47 16.91
N PRO A 266 33.09 -24.82 15.85
CA PRO A 266 34.53 -24.88 15.92
C PRO A 266 35.16 -23.49 15.79
N THR A 267 35.48 -22.85 16.92
CA THR A 267 36.03 -21.49 16.94
C THR A 267 37.53 -21.41 16.65
N HIS A 268 38.27 -22.50 16.87
CA HIS A 268 39.72 -22.59 16.65
C HIS A 268 40.57 -21.47 17.32
N GLY A 269 40.04 -20.82 18.38
CA GLY A 269 40.68 -19.67 19.03
C GLY A 269 40.66 -18.38 18.21
N SER A 270 39.83 -18.31 17.15
CA SER A 270 39.56 -17.10 16.37
C SER A 270 38.47 -16.30 17.06
N THR A 271 38.78 -15.05 17.41
CA THR A 271 37.80 -14.12 18.04
C THR A 271 36.60 -13.85 17.13
N VAL A 272 36.79 -13.89 15.81
CA VAL A 272 35.70 -13.79 14.81
C VAL A 272 34.72 -14.96 14.96
N LEU A 273 35.25 -16.17 15.09
CA LEU A 273 34.43 -17.39 15.17
C LEU A 273 33.79 -17.56 16.56
N GLU A 274 34.44 -17.06 17.61
CA GLU A 274 33.85 -16.95 18.95
C GLU A 274 32.63 -16.02 18.96
N GLU A 275 32.69 -14.89 18.24
CA GLU A 275 31.55 -14.00 18.11
C GLU A 275 30.38 -14.65 17.33
N ILE A 276 30.67 -15.45 16.30
CA ILE A 276 29.65 -16.24 15.60
C ILE A 276 28.96 -17.24 16.55
N GLN A 277 29.74 -17.91 17.41
CA GLN A 277 29.20 -18.78 18.45
C GLN A 277 28.29 -18.00 19.41
N ASP A 278 28.66 -16.77 19.79
CA ASP A 278 27.84 -15.88 20.60
C ASP A 278 26.55 -15.45 19.90
N VAL A 279 26.58 -15.24 18.57
CA VAL A 279 25.37 -14.98 17.76
C VAL A 279 24.41 -16.15 17.80
N PHE A 280 24.89 -17.40 17.68
CA PHE A 280 24.02 -18.58 17.83
C PHE A 280 23.40 -18.65 19.23
N ARG A 281 24.18 -18.38 20.27
CA ARG A 281 23.67 -18.30 21.65
C ARG A 281 22.58 -17.24 21.76
N TYR A 282 22.80 -16.05 21.19
CA TYR A 282 21.85 -14.95 21.19
C TYR A 282 20.56 -15.30 20.42
N ALA A 283 20.65 -15.80 19.19
CA ALA A 283 19.49 -16.18 18.39
C ALA A 283 18.65 -17.25 19.10
N GLN A 284 19.27 -18.26 19.72
CA GLN A 284 18.55 -19.27 20.50
C GLN A 284 17.90 -18.69 21.77
N ALA A 285 18.58 -17.76 22.45
CA ALA A 285 18.06 -17.09 23.63
C ALA A 285 16.93 -16.09 23.31
N ASN A 286 16.87 -15.57 22.08
CA ASN A 286 15.93 -14.55 21.63
C ASN A 286 14.90 -15.08 20.62
N ASN A 287 14.47 -16.34 20.75
CA ASN A 287 13.41 -16.94 19.92
C ASN A 287 13.67 -16.87 18.40
N GLY A 288 14.94 -16.92 17.98
CA GLY A 288 15.36 -16.83 16.58
C GLY A 288 15.36 -15.41 16.00
N TRP A 289 14.97 -14.39 16.77
CA TRP A 289 14.91 -13.00 16.32
C TRP A 289 16.29 -12.35 16.31
N PHE A 290 16.96 -12.44 15.16
CA PHE A 290 18.29 -11.85 14.95
C PHE A 290 18.30 -10.34 15.18
N PHE A 291 17.23 -9.67 14.76
CA PHE A 291 17.07 -8.22 14.89
C PHE A 291 16.50 -7.78 16.24
N GLY A 292 16.48 -8.64 17.25
CA GLY A 292 15.93 -8.31 18.59
C GLY A 292 14.41 -8.44 18.66
N ASN A 293 13.71 -8.22 17.55
CA ASN A 293 12.27 -8.25 17.39
C ASN A 293 11.86 -9.12 16.18
N PRO A 294 10.55 -9.40 15.98
CA PRO A 294 10.09 -10.18 14.84
C PRO A 294 10.53 -9.59 13.49
N ASP A 295 10.75 -10.48 12.53
CA ASP A 295 11.20 -10.13 11.18
C ASP A 295 10.23 -9.18 10.46
N ASN A 296 10.77 -8.10 9.91
CA ASN A 296 10.05 -7.12 9.09
C ASN A 296 10.82 -6.93 7.77
N ILE A 297 10.39 -7.67 6.74
CA ILE A 297 10.97 -7.59 5.40
C ILE A 297 10.42 -6.42 4.57
N ASP A 298 9.29 -5.85 4.97
CA ASP A 298 8.52 -4.91 4.15
C ASP A 298 9.23 -3.55 4.03
N ASP A 299 9.90 -3.09 5.09
CA ASP A 299 10.71 -1.86 5.04
C ASP A 299 11.86 -2.00 4.03
N GLY A 300 12.57 -3.13 4.06
CA GLY A 300 13.62 -3.45 3.09
C GLY A 300 13.10 -3.50 1.66
N ARG A 301 11.95 -4.14 1.42
CA ARG A 301 11.28 -4.16 0.11
C ARG A 301 10.90 -2.77 -0.37
N ALA A 302 10.30 -1.96 0.49
CA ALA A 302 9.90 -0.59 0.15
C ALA A 302 11.11 0.29 -0.23
N LEU A 303 12.21 0.18 0.51
CA LEU A 303 13.47 0.87 0.21
C LEU A 303 14.07 0.43 -1.13
N LYS A 304 14.09 -0.87 -1.41
CA LYS A 304 14.55 -1.40 -2.70
C LYS A 304 13.68 -0.91 -3.86
N GLN A 305 12.36 -0.93 -3.70
CA GLN A 305 11.44 -0.41 -4.72
C GLN A 305 11.68 1.07 -4.99
N ALA A 306 11.90 1.89 -3.95
CA ALA A 306 12.25 3.29 -4.10
C ALA A 306 13.58 3.48 -4.85
N ALA A 307 14.62 2.72 -4.52
CA ALA A 307 15.90 2.77 -5.21
C ALA A 307 15.80 2.31 -6.68
N ARG A 308 15.03 1.26 -6.97
CA ARG A 308 14.79 0.80 -8.35
C ARG A 308 14.04 1.83 -9.17
N LYS A 309 13.00 2.44 -8.58
CA LYS A 309 12.25 3.55 -9.19
C LYS A 309 13.18 4.71 -9.51
N ASP A 310 14.02 5.12 -8.55
CA ASP A 310 14.99 6.18 -8.75
C ASP A 310 15.97 5.87 -9.89
N LYS A 311 16.44 4.62 -10.02
CA LYS A 311 17.32 4.19 -11.13
C LYS A 311 16.61 4.14 -12.50
N GLY A 312 15.29 4.30 -12.55
CA GLY A 312 14.48 4.08 -13.75
C GLY A 312 14.36 2.60 -14.14
N LEU A 313 14.55 1.68 -13.18
CA LEU A 313 14.37 0.26 -13.39
C LEU A 313 12.89 -0.12 -13.17
N PRO A 314 12.37 -1.15 -13.85
CA PRO A 314 11.03 -1.66 -13.59
C PRO A 314 10.88 -2.05 -12.11
N VAL A 315 9.84 -1.50 -11.48
CA VAL A 315 9.34 -1.99 -10.19
C VAL A 315 8.49 -3.21 -10.51
N GLU A 316 8.78 -4.35 -9.89
CA GLU A 316 8.02 -5.58 -10.16
C GLU A 316 6.56 -5.37 -9.77
N PRO A 317 5.60 -5.74 -10.65
CA PRO A 317 4.18 -5.68 -10.29
C PRO A 317 3.92 -6.65 -9.13
N LEU A 318 2.95 -6.33 -8.26
CA LEU A 318 2.43 -7.29 -7.29
C LEU A 318 1.88 -8.49 -8.08
N ILE A 319 2.57 -9.62 -8.05
CA ILE A 319 2.14 -10.84 -8.74
C ILE A 319 1.54 -11.74 -7.67
N SER A 320 0.26 -12.04 -7.79
CA SER A 320 -0.36 -13.03 -6.89
C SER A 320 0.33 -14.38 -7.07
N GLY A 321 0.72 -15.01 -5.96
CA GLY A 321 1.34 -16.34 -5.99
C GLY A 321 0.38 -17.40 -6.51
N VAL A 322 -0.92 -17.27 -6.18
CA VAL A 322 -1.99 -18.09 -6.75
C VAL A 322 -3.30 -17.32 -6.85
N VAL A 323 -4.09 -17.61 -7.89
CA VAL A 323 -5.47 -17.12 -8.05
C VAL A 323 -6.43 -18.28 -7.83
N VAL A 324 -7.36 -18.12 -6.88
CA VAL A 324 -8.41 -19.11 -6.60
C VAL A 324 -9.75 -18.59 -7.13
N LEU A 325 -10.40 -19.42 -7.95
CA LEU A 325 -11.73 -19.18 -8.50
C LEU A 325 -12.75 -20.13 -7.82
N PRO A 326 -13.39 -19.73 -6.70
CA PRO A 326 -14.35 -20.58 -6.02
C PRO A 326 -15.66 -20.66 -6.82
N THR A 327 -16.32 -21.80 -6.78
CA THR A 327 -17.64 -21.99 -7.41
C THR A 327 -18.78 -21.99 -6.40
N ASP A 328 -18.45 -22.05 -5.11
CA ASP A 328 -19.37 -22.07 -3.98
C ASP A 328 -18.73 -21.49 -2.70
N ILE A 329 -19.56 -21.31 -1.68
CA ILE A 329 -19.14 -20.77 -0.38
C ILE A 329 -18.13 -21.68 0.35
N GLN A 330 -18.19 -22.99 0.12
CA GLN A 330 -17.24 -23.94 0.73
C GLN A 330 -15.83 -23.76 0.15
N GLY A 331 -15.73 -23.43 -1.14
CA GLY A 331 -14.49 -23.03 -1.80
C GLY A 331 -13.85 -21.82 -1.13
N ILE A 332 -14.64 -20.78 -0.86
CA ILE A 332 -14.21 -19.60 -0.10
C ILE A 332 -13.70 -20.03 1.29
N ALA A 333 -14.49 -20.81 2.04
CA ALA A 333 -14.13 -21.27 3.38
C ALA A 333 -12.85 -22.11 3.43
N ARG A 334 -12.62 -22.98 2.42
CA ARG A 334 -11.36 -23.73 2.30
C ARG A 334 -10.18 -22.81 2.03
N THR A 335 -10.33 -21.83 1.13
CA THR A 335 -9.26 -20.89 0.81
C THR A 335 -8.89 -20.00 1.99
N VAL A 336 -9.89 -19.47 2.72
CA VAL A 336 -9.64 -18.64 3.91
C VAL A 336 -8.92 -19.45 4.99
N ARG A 337 -9.35 -20.69 5.27
CA ARG A 337 -8.63 -21.57 6.21
C ARG A 337 -7.21 -21.85 5.77
N TYR A 338 -7.01 -22.19 4.50
CA TYR A 338 -5.68 -22.44 3.96
C TYR A 338 -4.78 -21.21 4.10
N ALA A 339 -5.27 -20.03 3.74
CA ALA A 339 -4.54 -18.78 3.89
C ALA A 339 -4.18 -18.53 5.36
N LYS A 340 -5.12 -18.70 6.29
CA LYS A 340 -4.92 -18.53 7.73
C LYS A 340 -3.89 -19.52 8.29
N ASP A 341 -4.10 -20.81 8.05
CA ASP A 341 -3.30 -21.91 8.61
C ASP A 341 -1.84 -21.85 8.11
N HIS A 342 -1.63 -21.34 6.90
CA HIS A 342 -0.31 -21.15 6.29
C HIS A 342 0.23 -19.73 6.39
N LYS A 343 -0.47 -18.81 7.07
CA LYS A 343 -0.10 -17.39 7.20
C LYS A 343 0.19 -16.71 5.86
N LEU A 344 -0.60 -17.04 4.85
CA LEU A 344 -0.51 -16.45 3.52
C LEU A 344 -1.36 -15.20 3.45
N ASP A 345 -0.79 -14.17 2.84
CA ASP A 345 -1.52 -12.95 2.50
C ASP A 345 -2.72 -13.28 1.58
N LEU A 346 -3.87 -12.66 1.84
CA LEU A 346 -5.13 -12.96 1.16
C LEU A 346 -5.80 -11.68 0.67
N ALA A 347 -6.04 -11.61 -0.64
CA ALA A 347 -6.86 -10.58 -1.26
C ALA A 347 -8.18 -11.17 -1.75
N VAL A 348 -9.25 -10.39 -1.66
CA VAL A 348 -10.57 -10.79 -2.13
C VAL A 348 -10.99 -9.86 -3.27
N GLN A 349 -11.34 -10.45 -4.41
CA GLN A 349 -11.76 -9.71 -5.60
C GLN A 349 -13.20 -10.07 -5.96
N GLY A 350 -14.07 -9.06 -5.94
CA GLY A 350 -15.39 -9.12 -6.58
C GLY A 350 -15.26 -8.74 -8.07
N GLY A 351 -15.74 -7.55 -8.43
CA GLY A 351 -15.65 -7.03 -9.81
C GLY A 351 -14.31 -6.41 -10.22
N GLY A 352 -13.29 -6.37 -9.33
CA GLY A 352 -11.96 -5.85 -9.66
C GLY A 352 -11.86 -4.33 -9.89
N HIS A 353 -12.81 -3.55 -9.37
CA HIS A 353 -12.88 -2.08 -9.55
C HIS A 353 -12.08 -1.27 -8.53
N SER A 354 -11.35 -1.91 -7.60
CA SER A 354 -10.52 -1.17 -6.66
C SER A 354 -9.38 -0.47 -7.40
N SER A 355 -9.30 0.86 -7.32
CA SER A 355 -8.18 1.66 -7.85
C SER A 355 -7.03 1.81 -6.82
N ASN A 356 -7.11 1.04 -5.74
CA ASN A 356 -6.02 0.76 -4.81
C ASN A 356 -5.65 -0.73 -4.89
N THR A 357 -4.64 -1.15 -4.16
CA THR A 357 -4.13 -2.53 -4.18
C THR A 357 -4.97 -3.53 -3.37
N ALA A 358 -6.13 -3.13 -2.82
CA ALA A 358 -6.88 -3.96 -1.86
C ALA A 358 -7.52 -5.23 -2.46
N SER A 359 -7.72 -5.26 -3.77
CA SER A 359 -8.16 -6.47 -4.49
C SER A 359 -7.00 -7.16 -5.21
N SER A 360 -5.77 -7.01 -4.70
CA SER A 360 -4.56 -7.67 -5.18
C SER A 360 -3.64 -8.06 -4.02
N THR A 361 -2.67 -8.93 -4.32
CA THR A 361 -1.69 -9.46 -3.38
C THR A 361 -0.36 -9.65 -4.09
N ASP A 362 0.73 -9.59 -3.32
CA ASP A 362 2.08 -9.89 -3.76
C ASP A 362 2.54 -11.21 -3.15
N GLY A 363 2.70 -12.24 -3.98
CA GLY A 363 3.06 -13.59 -3.56
C GLY A 363 1.97 -14.37 -2.80
N GLY A 364 0.88 -13.74 -2.37
CA GLY A 364 -0.22 -14.38 -1.65
C GLY A 364 -1.33 -14.98 -2.53
N ILE A 365 -2.50 -15.18 -1.93
CA ILE A 365 -3.69 -15.75 -2.57
C ILE A 365 -4.64 -14.63 -3.00
N LEU A 366 -4.96 -14.60 -4.29
CA LEU A 366 -6.08 -13.81 -4.80
C LEU A 366 -7.33 -14.69 -4.89
N LEU A 367 -8.25 -14.51 -3.95
CA LEU A 367 -9.57 -15.13 -3.97
C LEU A 367 -10.51 -14.31 -4.87
N ASN A 368 -10.61 -14.71 -6.13
CA ASN A 368 -11.43 -14.02 -7.12
C ASN A 368 -12.81 -14.67 -7.25
N LEU A 369 -13.84 -13.97 -6.79
CA LEU A 369 -15.21 -14.44 -6.72
C LEU A 369 -15.96 -14.39 -8.07
N GLY A 370 -15.33 -13.96 -9.17
CA GLY A 370 -16.00 -13.69 -10.44
C GLY A 370 -16.76 -14.88 -11.06
N THR A 371 -16.44 -16.11 -10.66
CA THR A 371 -17.18 -17.34 -11.01
C THR A 371 -18.49 -17.52 -10.23
N MET A 372 -18.70 -16.76 -9.17
CA MET A 372 -19.90 -16.71 -8.34
C MET A 372 -20.70 -15.43 -8.65
N ASN A 373 -21.41 -15.43 -9.79
CA ASN A 373 -22.16 -14.27 -10.30
C ASN A 373 -23.66 -14.53 -10.51
N ARG A 374 -24.22 -15.57 -9.87
CA ARG A 374 -25.64 -15.94 -10.01
C ARG A 374 -26.57 -14.89 -9.39
N VAL A 375 -27.68 -14.61 -10.08
CA VAL A 375 -28.79 -13.75 -9.63
C VAL A 375 -30.08 -14.56 -9.64
N SER A 376 -30.75 -14.66 -8.49
CA SER A 376 -32.02 -15.36 -8.30
C SER A 376 -33.07 -14.41 -7.77
N VAL A 377 -34.26 -14.42 -8.37
CA VAL A 377 -35.34 -13.48 -8.04
C VAL A 377 -36.53 -14.24 -7.47
N ASP A 378 -37.03 -13.80 -6.33
CA ASP A 378 -38.30 -14.23 -5.74
C ASP A 378 -39.32 -13.10 -5.90
N THR A 379 -40.27 -13.27 -6.82
CA THR A 379 -41.32 -12.29 -7.10
C THR A 379 -42.40 -12.25 -6.03
N SER A 380 -42.56 -13.32 -5.24
CA SER A 380 -43.59 -13.39 -4.19
C SER A 380 -43.25 -12.48 -3.01
N THR A 381 -41.96 -12.36 -2.69
CA THR A 381 -41.46 -11.49 -1.63
C THR A 381 -40.72 -10.26 -2.16
N GLN A 382 -40.62 -10.09 -3.48
CA GLN A 382 -39.81 -9.05 -4.14
C GLN A 382 -38.37 -8.99 -3.61
N THR A 383 -37.71 -10.15 -3.50
CA THR A 383 -36.31 -10.21 -3.06
C THR A 383 -35.41 -10.79 -4.14
N VAL A 384 -34.15 -10.37 -4.13
CA VAL A 384 -33.14 -10.80 -5.11
C VAL A 384 -31.92 -11.30 -4.35
N THR A 385 -31.56 -12.57 -4.57
CA THR A 385 -30.32 -13.15 -4.05
C THR A 385 -29.24 -13.07 -5.12
N VAL A 386 -28.11 -12.46 -4.77
CA VAL A 386 -27.00 -12.14 -5.69
C VAL A 386 -25.71 -12.67 -5.09
N GLN A 387 -24.94 -13.43 -5.85
CA GLN A 387 -23.61 -13.88 -5.42
C GLN A 387 -22.59 -12.72 -5.43
N GLY A 388 -21.60 -12.78 -4.52
CA GLY A 388 -20.67 -11.69 -4.22
C GLY A 388 -19.74 -11.27 -5.37
N GLY A 389 -19.55 -12.14 -6.37
CA GLY A 389 -18.76 -11.87 -7.58
C GLY A 389 -19.56 -11.33 -8.76
N ALA A 390 -20.88 -11.15 -8.63
CA ALA A 390 -21.70 -10.54 -9.68
C ALA A 390 -21.36 -9.06 -9.89
N THR A 391 -21.69 -8.56 -11.08
CA THR A 391 -21.67 -7.14 -11.46
C THR A 391 -23.09 -6.55 -11.44
N TRP A 392 -23.22 -5.22 -11.45
CA TRP A 392 -24.53 -4.58 -11.55
C TRP A 392 -25.23 -4.86 -12.90
N ALA A 393 -24.48 -5.14 -13.97
CA ALA A 393 -25.01 -5.63 -15.23
C ALA A 393 -25.71 -7.00 -15.08
N ASP A 394 -25.17 -7.89 -14.24
CA ASP A 394 -25.78 -9.18 -13.93
C ASP A 394 -27.10 -9.02 -13.18
N VAL A 395 -27.11 -8.15 -12.17
CA VAL A 395 -28.32 -7.83 -11.40
C VAL A 395 -29.39 -7.22 -12.30
N ALA A 396 -29.06 -6.16 -13.04
CA ALA A 396 -30.01 -5.48 -13.92
C ALA A 396 -30.60 -6.43 -14.98
N ARG A 397 -29.78 -7.33 -15.55
CA ARG A 397 -30.25 -8.35 -16.51
C ARG A 397 -31.14 -9.40 -15.83
N GLY A 398 -30.79 -9.82 -14.61
CA GLY A 398 -31.53 -10.83 -13.85
C GLY A 398 -32.91 -10.35 -13.39
N THR A 399 -33.04 -9.08 -13.02
CA THR A 399 -34.28 -8.51 -12.46
C THR A 399 -35.21 -7.90 -13.51
N ALA A 400 -34.67 -7.39 -14.63
CA ALA A 400 -35.47 -6.70 -15.65
C ALA A 400 -36.66 -7.52 -16.18
N LYS A 401 -36.48 -8.84 -16.36
CA LYS A 401 -37.56 -9.74 -16.83
C LYS A 401 -38.74 -9.88 -15.87
N TYR A 402 -38.56 -9.48 -14.61
CA TYR A 402 -39.59 -9.46 -13.57
C TYR A 402 -40.09 -8.05 -13.27
N GLN A 403 -39.67 -7.04 -14.04
CA GLN A 403 -40.01 -5.64 -13.79
C GLN A 403 -39.60 -5.18 -12.39
N LEU A 404 -38.45 -5.66 -11.93
CA LEU A 404 -37.86 -5.33 -10.63
C LEU A 404 -36.47 -4.68 -10.83
N ALA A 405 -36.09 -3.83 -9.88
CA ALA A 405 -34.77 -3.25 -9.75
C ALA A 405 -34.25 -3.41 -8.32
N VAL A 406 -32.93 -3.52 -8.17
CA VAL A 406 -32.24 -3.42 -6.88
C VAL A 406 -31.50 -2.09 -6.87
N ASN A 407 -31.52 -1.38 -5.74
CA ASN A 407 -30.70 -0.19 -5.56
C ASN A 407 -29.22 -0.60 -5.60
N GLY A 408 -28.44 -0.04 -6.53
CA GLY A 408 -27.05 -0.46 -6.80
C GLY A 408 -26.24 0.64 -7.47
N GLY A 409 -25.08 0.31 -8.03
CA GLY A 409 -24.17 1.28 -8.65
C GLY A 409 -24.69 1.93 -9.95
N THR A 410 -24.10 3.06 -10.32
CA THR A 410 -24.38 3.81 -11.57
C THR A 410 -23.60 3.30 -12.79
N THR A 411 -22.64 2.38 -12.59
CA THR A 411 -21.80 1.78 -13.64
C THR A 411 -21.97 0.27 -13.66
N SER A 412 -22.15 -0.33 -14.85
CA SER A 412 -22.65 -1.70 -14.97
C SER A 412 -21.63 -2.78 -14.60
N GLN A 413 -20.36 -2.54 -14.89
CA GLN A 413 -19.24 -3.45 -14.64
C GLN A 413 -18.78 -3.50 -13.17
N VAL A 414 -19.23 -2.56 -12.33
CA VAL A 414 -18.87 -2.52 -10.91
C VAL A 414 -19.38 -3.76 -10.19
N GLY A 415 -18.52 -4.37 -9.38
CA GLY A 415 -18.84 -5.56 -8.60
C GLY A 415 -19.79 -5.27 -7.43
N VAL A 416 -20.80 -6.12 -7.26
CA VAL A 416 -21.82 -6.00 -6.21
C VAL A 416 -21.21 -6.05 -4.81
N GLY A 417 -20.29 -6.98 -4.57
CA GLY A 417 -19.68 -7.16 -3.24
C GLY A 417 -18.95 -5.91 -2.75
N GLY A 418 -17.94 -5.45 -3.49
CA GLY A 418 -17.13 -4.31 -3.09
C GLY A 418 -17.93 -3.01 -2.89
N LEU A 419 -18.92 -2.77 -3.76
CA LEU A 419 -19.77 -1.57 -3.66
C LEU A 419 -20.72 -1.65 -2.45
N THR A 420 -21.41 -2.78 -2.27
CA THR A 420 -22.38 -2.96 -1.19
C THR A 420 -21.72 -2.89 0.19
N LEU A 421 -20.55 -3.51 0.35
CA LEU A 421 -19.83 -3.55 1.64
C LEU A 421 -19.40 -2.19 2.17
N ARG A 422 -19.43 -1.14 1.33
CA ARG A 422 -18.92 0.19 1.64
C ARG A 422 -19.98 1.29 1.62
N GLY A 423 -21.25 0.95 1.35
CA GLY A 423 -22.31 1.92 1.13
C GLY A 423 -23.07 1.58 -0.14
N GLY A 424 -22.60 2.18 -1.23
CA GLY A 424 -23.12 2.00 -2.57
C GLY A 424 -24.16 3.05 -2.95
N PHE A 425 -23.80 3.91 -3.89
CA PHE A 425 -24.64 5.00 -4.39
C PHE A 425 -25.14 4.69 -5.79
N GLY A 426 -26.36 5.14 -6.07
CA GLY A 426 -27.08 4.79 -7.27
C GLY A 426 -28.23 5.72 -7.57
N PHE A 427 -28.80 5.56 -8.76
CA PHE A 427 -29.96 6.33 -9.21
C PHE A 427 -31.21 6.17 -8.31
N LEU A 428 -31.34 5.06 -7.57
CA LEU A 428 -32.45 4.81 -6.65
C LEU A 428 -32.13 5.19 -5.19
N THR A 429 -30.93 5.71 -4.92
CA THR A 429 -30.51 6.10 -3.57
C THR A 429 -31.43 7.14 -2.93
N PRO A 430 -31.88 8.19 -3.65
CA PRO A 430 -32.85 9.16 -3.12
C PRO A 430 -34.19 8.55 -2.65
N GLN A 431 -34.56 7.36 -3.16
CA GLN A 431 -35.80 6.67 -2.74
C GLN A 431 -35.60 5.67 -1.62
N HIS A 432 -34.44 5.00 -1.59
CA HIS A 432 -34.27 3.77 -0.79
C HIS A 432 -33.07 3.79 0.16
N GLY A 433 -32.28 4.86 0.18
CA GLY A 433 -31.04 4.96 0.95
C GLY A 433 -29.86 4.38 0.16
N VAL A 434 -28.72 4.17 0.80
CA VAL A 434 -27.58 3.54 0.10
C VAL A 434 -27.84 2.05 -0.14
N THR A 435 -27.07 1.42 -1.02
CA THR A 435 -27.27 0.02 -1.43
C THR A 435 -27.34 -0.93 -0.23
N LEU A 436 -26.44 -0.74 0.75
CA LEU A 436 -26.42 -1.53 1.98
C LEU A 436 -27.67 -1.41 2.86
N ASP A 437 -28.46 -0.34 2.71
CA ASP A 437 -29.72 -0.15 3.47
C ASP A 437 -30.80 -1.11 2.97
N THR A 438 -30.64 -1.64 1.76
CA THR A 438 -31.59 -2.57 1.12
C THR A 438 -31.21 -4.05 1.29
N VAL A 439 -30.08 -4.34 1.96
CA VAL A 439 -29.66 -5.70 2.27
C VAL A 439 -30.52 -6.26 3.42
N LEU A 440 -31.12 -7.43 3.19
CA LEU A 440 -31.98 -8.13 4.15
C LEU A 440 -31.23 -9.24 4.91
N ALA A 441 -30.30 -9.90 4.22
CA ALA A 441 -29.46 -10.97 4.78
C ALA A 441 -28.23 -11.19 3.88
N ALA A 442 -27.23 -11.91 4.37
CA ALA A 442 -26.10 -12.37 3.58
C ALA A 442 -25.63 -13.76 4.04
N LYS A 443 -24.91 -14.46 3.16
CA LYS A 443 -24.08 -15.61 3.52
C LYS A 443 -22.63 -15.22 3.42
N VAL A 444 -21.87 -15.48 4.47
CA VAL A 444 -20.51 -14.96 4.63
C VAL A 444 -19.55 -16.05 5.10
N VAL A 445 -18.26 -15.82 4.87
CA VAL A 445 -17.16 -16.60 5.43
C VAL A 445 -16.31 -15.69 6.30
N THR A 446 -16.15 -16.07 7.57
CA THR A 446 -15.36 -15.35 8.58
C THR A 446 -13.85 -15.52 8.35
N GLY A 447 -12.99 -14.79 9.06
CA GLY A 447 -11.53 -14.94 8.99
C GLY A 447 -11.04 -16.30 9.47
N GLU A 448 -11.85 -16.98 10.29
CA GLU A 448 -11.63 -18.37 10.68
C GLU A 448 -12.02 -19.39 9.59
N GLY A 449 -12.64 -18.92 8.51
CA GLY A 449 -13.18 -19.74 7.41
C GLY A 449 -14.46 -20.47 7.77
N ILE A 450 -15.29 -19.89 8.64
CA ILE A 450 -16.60 -20.42 9.06
C ILE A 450 -17.69 -19.81 8.19
N GLU A 451 -18.57 -20.64 7.66
CA GLU A 451 -19.74 -20.21 6.88
C GLU A 451 -20.88 -19.79 7.81
N LEU A 452 -21.40 -18.58 7.65
CA LEU A 452 -22.49 -18.04 8.46
C LEU A 452 -23.57 -17.43 7.59
N GLN A 453 -24.82 -17.56 8.04
CA GLN A 453 -25.92 -16.72 7.58
C GLN A 453 -26.07 -15.54 8.54
N VAL A 454 -26.14 -14.33 7.99
CA VAL A 454 -26.19 -13.10 8.79
C VAL A 454 -27.42 -12.28 8.39
N SER A 455 -28.11 -11.73 9.38
CA SER A 455 -29.29 -10.88 9.22
C SER A 455 -29.50 -10.03 10.48
N ASN A 456 -30.58 -9.26 10.56
CA ASN A 456 -30.95 -8.56 11.80
C ASN A 456 -31.31 -9.51 12.96
N LYS A 457 -31.61 -10.79 12.69
CA LYS A 457 -32.00 -11.80 13.68
C LYS A 457 -30.92 -12.84 13.99
N GLU A 458 -29.88 -12.92 13.17
CA GLU A 458 -28.87 -13.97 13.22
C GLU A 458 -27.50 -13.33 12.96
N HIS A 459 -26.55 -13.48 13.90
CA HIS A 459 -25.22 -12.83 13.81
C HIS A 459 -25.33 -11.33 13.48
N SER A 460 -26.21 -10.62 14.18
CA SER A 460 -26.60 -9.25 13.87
C SER A 460 -25.46 -8.23 14.02
N ASP A 461 -24.45 -8.55 14.81
CA ASP A 461 -23.20 -7.80 14.92
C ASP A 461 -22.35 -7.88 13.64
N LEU A 462 -22.19 -9.07 13.06
CA LEU A 462 -21.52 -9.23 11.77
C LEU A 462 -22.35 -8.66 10.62
N PHE A 463 -23.68 -8.83 10.66
CA PHE A 463 -24.58 -8.21 9.69
C PHE A 463 -24.51 -6.68 9.71
N TRP A 464 -24.36 -6.09 10.89
CA TRP A 464 -24.10 -4.66 11.05
C TRP A 464 -22.76 -4.25 10.42
N ALA A 465 -21.69 -5.03 10.65
CA ALA A 465 -20.35 -4.71 10.17
C ALA A 465 -20.20 -4.80 8.65
N ILE A 466 -20.72 -5.85 8.01
CA ILE A 466 -20.64 -5.98 6.54
C ILE A 466 -21.38 -4.86 5.80
N ARG A 467 -22.29 -4.14 6.49
CA ARG A 467 -22.94 -2.94 5.98
C ARG A 467 -22.08 -1.71 6.33
N GLY A 468 -20.89 -1.61 5.73
CA GLY A 468 -20.07 -0.39 5.74
C GLY A 468 -18.58 -0.58 6.02
N ALA A 469 -18.16 -1.72 6.59
CA ALA A 469 -16.76 -1.96 6.93
C ALA A 469 -15.85 -2.33 5.73
N GLY A 470 -16.40 -2.41 4.52
CA GLY A 470 -15.67 -2.90 3.36
C GLY A 470 -15.28 -4.38 3.50
N PRO A 471 -14.12 -4.80 2.98
CA PRO A 471 -13.69 -6.20 3.01
C PRO A 471 -13.14 -6.64 4.38
N ASN A 472 -13.14 -5.77 5.40
CA ASN A 472 -12.33 -5.96 6.61
C ASN A 472 -12.81 -7.05 7.58
N VAL A 473 -14.02 -7.59 7.46
CA VAL A 473 -14.59 -8.48 8.51
C VAL A 473 -14.99 -9.88 8.01
N ALA A 474 -15.31 -10.02 6.72
CA ALA A 474 -15.76 -11.29 6.14
C ALA A 474 -15.77 -11.25 4.61
N VAL A 475 -15.68 -12.42 3.98
CA VAL A 475 -16.00 -12.59 2.56
C VAL A 475 -17.50 -12.83 2.40
N VAL A 476 -18.21 -11.98 1.66
CA VAL A 476 -19.63 -12.21 1.38
C VAL A 476 -19.79 -13.05 0.12
N ALA A 477 -20.32 -14.26 0.28
CA ALA A 477 -20.60 -15.18 -0.82
C ALA A 477 -21.91 -14.84 -1.53
N GLU A 478 -22.94 -14.43 -0.77
CA GLU A 478 -24.27 -14.08 -1.29
C GLU A 478 -24.90 -12.95 -0.48
N PHE A 479 -25.55 -12.01 -1.15
CA PHE A 479 -26.43 -11.01 -0.57
C PHE A 479 -27.87 -11.30 -0.93
N LYS A 480 -28.80 -11.05 -0.01
CA LYS A 480 -30.24 -10.98 -0.29
C LYS A 480 -30.70 -9.54 -0.17
N PHE A 481 -31.10 -8.95 -1.29
CA PHE A 481 -31.59 -7.57 -1.38
C PHE A 481 -33.11 -7.52 -1.42
N GLN A 482 -33.66 -6.42 -0.88
CA GLN A 482 -34.98 -5.93 -1.26
C GLN A 482 -34.92 -5.43 -2.71
N ALA A 483 -35.90 -5.81 -3.53
CA ALA A 483 -36.10 -5.26 -4.86
C ALA A 483 -37.39 -4.44 -4.93
N TYR A 484 -37.44 -3.53 -5.90
CA TYR A 484 -38.50 -2.55 -6.05
C TYR A 484 -39.12 -2.66 -7.44
N PRO A 485 -40.46 -2.49 -7.57
CA PRO A 485 -41.12 -2.43 -8.86
C PRO A 485 -40.52 -1.37 -9.78
N GLN A 486 -40.09 -1.78 -10.96
CA GLN A 486 -39.58 -0.93 -12.03
C GLN A 486 -40.17 -1.35 -13.39
N PRO A 487 -41.51 -1.27 -13.57
CA PRO A 487 -42.17 -1.68 -14.81
C PRO A 487 -42.06 -0.64 -15.93
N ASN A 488 -41.83 0.63 -15.56
CA ASN A 488 -41.84 1.75 -16.49
C ASN A 488 -40.42 2.12 -16.93
N LEU A 489 -40.36 2.69 -18.14
CA LEU A 489 -39.17 3.41 -18.60
C LEU A 489 -38.89 4.61 -17.68
N VAL A 490 -37.63 5.02 -17.64
CA VAL A 490 -37.14 6.19 -16.91
C VAL A 490 -36.64 7.24 -17.89
N TRP A 491 -36.80 8.52 -17.57
CA TRP A 491 -36.27 9.61 -18.38
C TRP A 491 -34.83 9.87 -17.96
N SER A 492 -33.87 9.54 -18.83
CA SER A 492 -32.45 9.55 -18.46
C SER A 492 -31.56 9.71 -19.69
N GLY A 493 -30.34 10.20 -19.48
CA GLY A 493 -29.34 10.34 -20.52
C GLY A 493 -28.22 11.28 -20.11
N LEU A 494 -27.24 11.38 -20.98
CA LEU A 494 -26.14 12.34 -20.84
C LEU A 494 -26.49 13.66 -21.54
N ARG A 495 -26.01 14.76 -20.99
CA ARG A 495 -26.07 16.08 -21.62
C ARG A 495 -24.74 16.80 -21.42
N ILE A 496 -24.17 17.33 -22.50
CA ILE A 496 -22.84 17.92 -22.51
C ILE A 496 -22.98 19.43 -22.70
N HIS A 497 -22.36 20.19 -21.82
CA HIS A 497 -22.34 21.65 -21.82
C HIS A 497 -20.90 22.16 -21.99
N ALA A 498 -20.74 23.37 -22.53
CA ALA A 498 -19.44 24.04 -22.51
C ALA A 498 -19.00 24.28 -21.05
N SER A 499 -17.70 24.27 -20.77
CA SER A 499 -17.15 24.53 -19.43
C SER A 499 -17.62 25.86 -18.83
N SER A 500 -17.88 26.86 -19.67
CA SER A 500 -18.40 28.18 -19.27
C SER A 500 -19.79 28.13 -18.63
N GLU A 501 -20.57 27.06 -18.85
CA GLU A 501 -21.91 26.89 -18.27
C GLU A 501 -21.87 26.24 -16.88
N VAL A 502 -20.69 25.91 -16.32
CA VAL A 502 -20.54 25.16 -15.06
C VAL A 502 -21.37 25.74 -13.91
N ALA A 503 -21.36 27.06 -13.73
CA ALA A 503 -22.09 27.72 -12.65
C ALA A 503 -23.61 27.54 -12.80
N LYS A 504 -24.15 27.68 -14.02
CA LYS A 504 -25.58 27.51 -14.31
C LYS A 504 -26.01 26.05 -14.15
N VAL A 505 -25.19 25.11 -14.61
CA VAL A 505 -25.45 23.67 -14.47
C VAL A 505 -25.50 23.27 -13.00
N VAL A 506 -24.51 23.67 -12.20
CA VAL A 506 -24.44 23.41 -10.76
C VAL A 506 -25.63 24.01 -10.02
N GLU A 507 -25.98 25.26 -10.33
CA GLU A 507 -27.15 25.92 -9.75
C GLU A 507 -28.45 25.18 -10.09
N ALA A 508 -28.65 24.82 -11.35
CA ALA A 508 -29.83 24.08 -11.80
C ALA A 508 -29.94 22.69 -11.16
N LEU A 509 -28.81 21.97 -11.01
CA LEU A 509 -28.78 20.67 -10.34
C LEU A 509 -29.06 20.78 -8.84
N HIS A 510 -28.59 21.85 -8.19
CA HIS A 510 -28.95 22.12 -6.80
C HIS A 510 -30.46 22.35 -6.63
N GLN A 511 -31.07 23.16 -7.50
CA GLN A 511 -32.53 23.40 -7.47
C GLN A 511 -33.34 22.13 -7.75
N ALA A 512 -32.82 21.25 -8.60
CA ALA A 512 -33.44 19.96 -8.92
C ALA A 512 -33.06 18.83 -7.94
N LEU A 513 -32.27 19.09 -6.88
CA LEU A 513 -31.74 18.02 -6.03
C LEU A 513 -32.84 17.24 -5.31
N VAL A 514 -33.84 17.95 -4.78
CA VAL A 514 -34.89 17.36 -3.93
C VAL A 514 -36.15 17.12 -4.76
N HIS A 515 -36.62 15.87 -4.76
CA HIS A 515 -37.94 15.52 -5.26
C HIS A 515 -38.75 14.90 -4.10
N PRO A 516 -40.03 15.27 -3.87
CA PRO A 516 -40.81 14.80 -2.71
C PRO A 516 -40.91 13.27 -2.56
N GLN A 517 -40.81 12.54 -3.67
CA GLN A 517 -40.81 11.07 -3.73
C GLN A 517 -39.43 10.46 -4.05
N GLY A 518 -38.35 11.25 -4.05
CA GLY A 518 -36.99 10.78 -4.38
C GLY A 518 -36.82 10.29 -5.82
N ARG A 519 -37.63 10.75 -6.78
CA ARG A 519 -37.63 10.23 -8.16
C ARG A 519 -36.51 10.79 -9.05
N ALA A 520 -35.68 11.68 -8.53
CA ALA A 520 -34.64 12.36 -9.30
C ALA A 520 -33.26 12.06 -8.71
N ALA A 521 -32.28 11.89 -9.59
CA ALA A 521 -30.86 11.79 -9.28
C ALA A 521 -30.07 12.40 -10.46
N ALA A 522 -28.90 12.97 -10.19
CA ALA A 522 -28.02 13.44 -11.24
C ALA A 522 -26.54 13.33 -10.85
N GLN A 523 -25.69 13.33 -11.85
CA GLN A 523 -24.23 13.41 -11.72
C GLN A 523 -23.76 14.61 -12.53
N CYS A 524 -22.78 15.36 -12.02
CA CYS A 524 -22.17 16.51 -12.67
C CYS A 524 -20.67 16.27 -12.80
N ILE A 525 -20.17 16.21 -14.02
CA ILE A 525 -18.85 15.68 -14.33
C ILE A 525 -18.04 16.74 -15.08
N LEU A 526 -16.95 17.16 -14.47
CA LEU A 526 -16.00 18.14 -15.00
C LEU A 526 -14.89 17.36 -15.73
N CYS A 527 -14.89 17.40 -17.05
CA CYS A 527 -14.00 16.57 -17.87
C CYS A 527 -13.74 17.19 -19.24
N LEU A 528 -12.87 16.55 -20.03
CA LEU A 528 -12.82 16.82 -21.47
C LEU A 528 -13.98 16.09 -22.18
N SER A 529 -14.40 16.66 -23.31
CA SER A 529 -15.45 16.09 -24.16
C SER A 529 -15.08 14.67 -24.55
N PRO A 530 -15.95 13.67 -24.30
CA PRO A 530 -15.71 12.31 -24.74
C PRO A 530 -15.59 12.12 -26.26
N GLU A 531 -15.97 13.13 -27.05
CA GLU A 531 -15.95 13.05 -28.51
C GLU A 531 -14.57 13.37 -29.10
N ASP A 532 -13.79 14.25 -28.47
CA ASP A 532 -12.49 14.69 -28.97
C ASP A 532 -11.34 14.60 -27.96
N GLU A 533 -11.65 14.32 -26.69
CA GLU A 533 -10.72 14.25 -25.56
C GLU A 533 -9.85 15.53 -25.44
N LYS A 534 -10.40 16.70 -25.82
CA LYS A 534 -9.67 17.98 -25.89
C LYS A 534 -10.46 19.16 -25.39
N THR A 535 -11.76 19.23 -25.66
CA THR A 535 -12.58 20.40 -25.31
C THR A 535 -13.08 20.28 -23.88
N PRO A 536 -12.79 21.24 -22.97
CA PRO A 536 -13.35 21.21 -21.63
C PRO A 536 -14.88 21.34 -21.62
N THR A 537 -15.54 20.47 -20.87
CA THR A 537 -17.00 20.37 -20.81
C THR A 537 -17.49 20.08 -19.40
N VAL A 538 -18.76 20.41 -19.15
CA VAL A 538 -19.51 19.88 -18.02
C VAL A 538 -20.53 18.89 -18.56
N THR A 539 -20.34 17.61 -18.23
CA THR A 539 -21.24 16.54 -18.61
C THR A 539 -22.17 16.24 -17.44
N THR A 540 -23.47 16.14 -17.71
CA THR A 540 -24.45 15.68 -16.72
C THR A 540 -25.01 14.33 -17.14
N ILE A 541 -25.22 13.44 -16.17
CA ILE A 541 -26.08 12.27 -16.34
C ILE A 541 -27.29 12.48 -15.45
N ILE A 542 -28.47 12.55 -16.03
CA ILE A 542 -29.70 12.70 -15.25
C ILE A 542 -30.51 11.42 -15.23
N PHE A 543 -31.25 11.25 -14.14
CA PHE A 543 -32.21 10.18 -13.94
C PHE A 543 -33.49 10.74 -13.34
N PHE A 544 -34.62 10.46 -13.99
CA PHE A 544 -35.94 10.71 -13.46
C PHE A 544 -36.82 9.46 -13.60
N ASN A 545 -37.25 8.92 -12.47
CA ASN A 545 -38.12 7.75 -12.40
C ASN A 545 -39.59 8.15 -12.56
N GLY A 546 -39.98 8.51 -13.79
CA GLY A 546 -41.33 8.97 -14.12
C GLY A 546 -41.47 9.29 -15.60
N SER A 547 -42.50 10.05 -15.96
CA SER A 547 -42.70 10.42 -17.37
C SER A 547 -41.69 11.49 -17.83
N GLU A 548 -41.48 11.60 -19.14
CA GLU A 548 -40.68 12.66 -19.73
C GLU A 548 -41.21 14.05 -19.36
N GLU A 549 -42.54 14.24 -19.33
CA GLU A 549 -43.14 15.53 -18.97
C GLU A 549 -42.81 15.95 -17.54
N GLU A 550 -42.90 15.01 -16.59
CA GLU A 550 -42.52 15.24 -15.20
C GLU A 550 -41.03 15.53 -15.08
N GLY A 551 -40.18 14.74 -15.76
CA GLY A 551 -38.73 14.93 -15.75
C GLY A 551 -38.29 16.27 -16.33
N ARG A 552 -38.88 16.68 -17.47
CA ARG A 552 -38.63 17.99 -18.08
C ARG A 552 -39.03 19.14 -17.17
N ARG A 553 -40.14 19.00 -16.44
CA ARG A 553 -40.59 19.99 -15.46
C ARG A 553 -39.63 20.07 -14.27
N HIS A 554 -39.17 18.91 -13.77
CA HIS A 554 -38.25 18.83 -12.63
C HIS A 554 -36.87 19.42 -12.95
N PHE A 555 -36.33 19.12 -14.13
CA PHE A 555 -35.03 19.60 -14.59
C PHE A 555 -35.13 20.83 -15.51
N ALA A 556 -36.21 21.62 -15.43
CA ALA A 556 -36.48 22.72 -16.36
C ALA A 556 -35.34 23.74 -16.46
N GLN A 557 -34.76 24.15 -15.33
CA GLN A 557 -33.64 25.08 -15.30
C GLN A 557 -32.38 24.51 -15.94
N LEU A 558 -32.12 23.20 -15.78
CA LEU A 558 -31.00 22.57 -16.45
C LEU A 558 -31.23 22.59 -17.96
N LEU A 559 -32.46 22.33 -18.42
CA LEU A 559 -32.85 22.36 -19.83
C LEU A 559 -32.64 23.72 -20.50
N GLU A 560 -32.70 24.81 -19.75
CA GLU A 560 -32.40 26.17 -20.24
C GLU A 560 -30.91 26.43 -20.50
N ALA A 561 -30.00 25.69 -19.85
CA ALA A 561 -28.57 25.80 -20.09
C ALA A 561 -28.22 25.31 -21.51
N GLU A 562 -27.34 26.06 -22.20
CA GLU A 562 -26.91 25.72 -23.55
C GLU A 562 -26.17 24.38 -23.54
N CYS A 563 -26.56 23.45 -24.40
CA CYS A 563 -25.91 22.14 -24.51
C CYS A 563 -25.32 21.95 -25.92
N ILE A 564 -24.14 21.34 -25.95
CA ILE A 564 -23.48 20.84 -27.16
C ILE A 564 -24.18 19.57 -27.64
N LYS A 565 -24.57 18.71 -26.70
CA LYS A 565 -25.20 17.42 -26.97
C LYS A 565 -26.22 17.07 -25.90
N ASP A 566 -27.32 16.46 -26.33
CA ASP A 566 -28.41 15.98 -25.48
C ASP A 566 -28.84 14.58 -25.95
N ASP A 567 -28.68 13.57 -25.10
CA ASP A 567 -29.17 12.19 -25.32
C ASP A 567 -30.28 11.82 -24.32
N ILE A 568 -30.88 12.78 -23.61
CA ILE A 568 -31.92 12.46 -22.63
C ILE A 568 -33.17 11.95 -23.32
N LYS A 569 -33.62 10.75 -22.93
CA LYS A 569 -34.82 10.09 -23.47
C LYS A 569 -35.38 9.06 -22.51
N MET A 570 -36.59 8.61 -22.77
CA MET A 570 -37.15 7.45 -22.09
C MET A 570 -36.35 6.19 -22.44
N ARG A 571 -35.87 5.47 -21.43
CA ARG A 571 -35.10 4.22 -21.56
C ARG A 571 -35.37 3.28 -20.41
N SER A 572 -35.00 2.01 -20.53
CA SER A 572 -35.13 1.07 -19.41
C SER A 572 -34.11 1.39 -18.31
N TYR A 573 -34.45 1.07 -17.06
CA TYR A 573 -33.51 1.22 -15.93
C TYR A 573 -32.17 0.48 -16.18
N ARG A 574 -32.24 -0.68 -16.84
CA ARG A 574 -31.06 -1.45 -17.25
C ARG A 574 -30.15 -0.68 -18.21
N GLU A 575 -30.72 0.02 -19.18
CA GLU A 575 -29.93 0.84 -20.12
C GLU A 575 -29.32 2.06 -19.45
N THR A 576 -29.99 2.62 -18.43
CA THR A 576 -29.47 3.76 -17.66
C THR A 576 -28.16 3.42 -16.93
N ILE A 577 -28.05 2.25 -16.30
CA ILE A 577 -26.83 1.83 -15.57
C ILE A 577 -25.60 1.70 -16.50
N GLY A 578 -25.82 1.52 -17.81
CA GLY A 578 -24.73 1.38 -18.79
C GLY A 578 -24.29 2.68 -19.46
N ILE A 579 -24.87 3.84 -19.10
CA ILE A 579 -24.56 5.12 -19.76
C ILE A 579 -23.08 5.49 -19.58
N TRP A 580 -22.54 5.27 -18.38
CA TRP A 580 -21.17 5.66 -18.03
C TRP A 580 -20.09 4.66 -18.46
N ASP A 581 -20.46 3.42 -18.83
CA ASP A 581 -19.50 2.34 -19.09
C ASP A 581 -18.43 2.69 -20.13
N ARG A 582 -18.79 3.47 -21.17
CA ARG A 582 -17.84 3.90 -22.22
C ARG A 582 -16.77 4.85 -21.72
N LEU A 583 -17.05 5.58 -20.64
CA LEU A 583 -16.18 6.60 -20.06
C LEU A 583 -15.33 6.05 -18.91
N ALA A 584 -15.61 4.80 -18.49
CA ALA A 584 -14.81 4.05 -17.54
C ALA A 584 -14.23 2.75 -18.15
N PRO A 585 -13.41 2.80 -19.22
CA PRO A 585 -12.92 1.59 -19.89
C PRO A 585 -12.02 0.73 -18.97
N PRO A 586 -11.95 -0.61 -19.15
CA PRO A 586 -11.01 -1.45 -18.42
C PRO A 586 -9.55 -1.16 -18.81
N GLY A 587 -8.60 -1.51 -17.92
CA GLY A 587 -7.16 -1.34 -18.14
C GLY A 587 -6.62 0.05 -17.82
N GLY A 588 -5.36 0.32 -18.19
CA GLY A 588 -4.68 1.58 -17.86
C GLY A 588 -4.33 1.71 -16.38
N ARG A 589 -3.71 2.85 -16.03
CA ARG A 589 -3.38 3.23 -14.65
C ARG A 589 -4.50 4.13 -14.15
N LYS A 590 -5.02 3.83 -12.95
CA LYS A 590 -6.15 4.57 -12.38
C LYS A 590 -5.96 4.83 -10.90
N ARG A 591 -6.45 5.99 -10.46
CA ARG A 591 -6.61 6.30 -9.04
C ARG A 591 -7.89 7.09 -8.84
N GLU A 592 -8.78 6.54 -8.03
CA GLU A 592 -9.95 7.25 -7.54
C GLU A 592 -9.60 7.94 -6.22
N LEU A 593 -10.07 9.17 -6.00
CA LEU A 593 -9.90 9.94 -4.78
C LEU A 593 -11.25 10.44 -4.28
N GLY A 594 -11.58 10.08 -3.05
CA GLY A 594 -12.82 10.47 -2.39
C GLY A 594 -12.88 11.92 -1.97
N ILE A 595 -13.96 12.61 -2.30
CA ILE A 595 -14.15 14.04 -1.99
C ILE A 595 -15.54 14.27 -1.39
N GLN A 596 -15.66 15.29 -0.55
CA GLN A 596 -16.94 15.82 -0.09
C GLN A 596 -17.02 17.30 -0.46
N MET A 597 -18.24 17.79 -0.68
CA MET A 597 -18.51 19.19 -1.00
C MET A 597 -19.68 19.69 -0.15
N THR A 598 -19.75 21.00 0.09
CA THR A 598 -20.92 21.59 0.75
C THR A 598 -22.17 21.41 -0.11
N LEU A 599 -23.34 21.36 0.54
CA LEU A 599 -24.64 21.41 -0.13
C LEU A 599 -25.38 22.71 0.25
N PRO A 600 -25.53 23.69 -0.68
CA PRO A 600 -24.95 23.74 -2.02
C PRO A 600 -23.43 24.00 -2.05
N PRO A 601 -22.74 23.62 -3.13
CA PRO A 601 -21.38 24.06 -3.38
C PRO A 601 -21.39 25.53 -3.80
N ARG A 602 -20.40 26.30 -3.35
CA ARG A 602 -20.24 27.70 -3.77
C ARG A 602 -19.93 27.76 -5.26
N LEU A 603 -20.77 28.44 -6.05
CA LEU A 603 -20.62 28.48 -7.52
C LEU A 603 -19.23 28.95 -7.97
N ALA A 604 -18.70 29.98 -7.33
CA ALA A 604 -17.36 30.49 -7.61
C ALA A 604 -16.24 29.45 -7.35
N PHE A 605 -16.42 28.57 -6.35
CA PHE A 605 -15.48 27.48 -6.10
C PHE A 605 -15.55 26.42 -7.20
N VAL A 606 -16.75 26.05 -7.65
CA VAL A 606 -16.89 25.04 -8.71
C VAL A 606 -16.37 25.57 -10.05
N SER A 607 -16.51 26.87 -10.32
CA SER A 607 -15.86 27.51 -11.46
C SER A 607 -14.33 27.44 -11.38
N GLU A 608 -13.73 27.79 -10.23
CA GLU A 608 -12.29 27.67 -10.01
C GLU A 608 -11.79 26.23 -10.18
N LEU A 609 -12.55 25.27 -9.66
CA LEU A 609 -12.26 23.85 -9.79
C LEU A 609 -12.30 23.41 -11.27
N MET A 610 -13.32 23.84 -12.01
CA MET A 610 -13.45 23.56 -13.45
C MET A 610 -12.26 24.11 -14.22
N ASP A 611 -11.82 25.34 -13.95
CA ASP A 611 -10.66 25.94 -14.60
C ASP A 611 -9.39 25.11 -14.30
N LYS A 612 -9.15 24.77 -13.03
CA LYS A 612 -7.96 24.00 -12.62
C LYS A 612 -7.92 22.59 -13.21
N ILE A 613 -9.08 21.94 -13.34
CA ILE A 613 -9.20 20.63 -14.00
C ILE A 613 -8.94 20.80 -15.50
N SER A 614 -9.64 21.74 -16.14
CA SER A 614 -9.52 22.00 -17.59
C SER A 614 -8.08 22.29 -17.98
N ASP A 615 -7.40 23.15 -17.24
CA ASP A 615 -5.98 23.48 -17.47
C ASP A 615 -5.10 22.24 -17.38
N LYS A 616 -5.30 21.38 -16.37
CA LYS A 616 -4.50 20.15 -16.25
C LYS A 616 -4.78 19.19 -17.40
N LEU A 617 -6.05 18.89 -17.69
CA LEU A 617 -6.41 17.88 -18.68
C LEU A 617 -6.03 18.31 -20.11
N THR A 618 -6.08 19.62 -20.41
CA THR A 618 -5.68 20.13 -21.73
C THR A 618 -4.17 20.23 -21.91
N THR A 619 -3.40 20.43 -20.83
CA THR A 619 -1.93 20.51 -20.88
C THR A 619 -1.24 19.16 -20.72
N GLU A 620 -1.93 18.16 -20.18
CA GLU A 620 -1.42 16.81 -19.97
C GLU A 620 -2.31 15.77 -20.69
N PRO A 621 -2.00 15.44 -21.96
CA PRO A 621 -2.80 14.50 -22.75
C PRO A 621 -2.92 13.10 -22.14
N ASP A 622 -1.96 12.65 -21.33
CA ASP A 622 -2.06 11.32 -20.69
C ASP A 622 -3.13 11.29 -19.58
N LEU A 623 -3.58 12.46 -19.10
CA LEU A 623 -4.70 12.57 -18.16
C LEU A 623 -6.05 12.83 -18.83
N ALA A 624 -6.14 12.92 -20.17
CA ALA A 624 -7.33 13.42 -20.88
C ALA A 624 -8.66 12.69 -20.53
N LYS A 625 -8.58 11.46 -20.01
CA LYS A 625 -9.73 10.64 -19.58
C LYS A 625 -10.06 10.75 -18.09
N SER A 626 -9.34 11.59 -17.37
CA SER A 626 -9.60 11.87 -15.96
C SER A 626 -10.79 12.82 -15.83
N ASP A 627 -11.49 12.75 -14.70
CA ASP A 627 -12.69 13.52 -14.46
C ASP A 627 -12.92 13.78 -12.98
N PHE A 628 -13.61 14.88 -12.67
CA PHE A 628 -14.12 15.17 -11.35
C PHE A 628 -15.65 15.11 -11.37
N GLU A 629 -16.22 14.24 -10.56
CA GLU A 629 -17.65 13.96 -10.53
C GLU A 629 -18.26 14.42 -9.20
N ILE A 630 -19.40 15.09 -9.27
CA ILE A 630 -20.24 15.48 -8.14
C ILE A 630 -21.58 14.76 -8.24
N ASP A 631 -21.91 13.97 -7.22
CA ASP A 631 -23.18 13.26 -7.12
C ASP A 631 -24.26 14.16 -6.52
N TYR A 632 -25.28 14.51 -7.32
CA TYR A 632 -26.49 15.20 -6.89
C TYR A 632 -27.57 14.18 -6.53
N LEU A 633 -27.43 13.63 -5.33
CA LEU A 633 -28.36 12.67 -4.72
C LEU A 633 -28.96 13.30 -3.46
N ASP A 634 -30.30 13.33 -3.36
CA ASP A 634 -31.00 13.82 -2.16
C ASP A 634 -30.55 13.03 -0.91
N PRO A 635 -29.88 13.69 0.07
CA PRO A 635 -29.34 13.01 1.25
C PRO A 635 -30.43 12.65 2.27
N THR A 636 -31.67 13.13 2.11
CA THR A 636 -32.76 12.94 3.08
C THR A 636 -32.97 11.47 3.41
N GLN A 637 -33.08 10.61 2.39
CA GLN A 637 -33.32 9.19 2.60
C GLN A 637 -32.08 8.48 3.18
N ILE A 638 -30.87 8.90 2.79
CA ILE A 638 -29.60 8.37 3.34
C ILE A 638 -29.52 8.64 4.85
N CYS A 639 -29.93 9.84 5.28
CA CYS A 639 -29.88 10.29 6.66
C CYS A 639 -31.06 9.82 7.53
N ARG A 640 -32.09 9.18 6.95
CA ARG A 640 -33.19 8.57 7.75
C ARG A 640 -32.71 7.40 8.59
N THR A 641 -31.67 6.69 8.16
CA THR A 641 -31.01 5.65 8.93
C THR A 641 -29.99 6.31 9.87
N PRO A 642 -30.06 6.12 11.20
CA PRO A 642 -29.04 6.63 12.11
C PRO A 642 -27.64 6.09 11.79
N ILE A 643 -26.61 6.92 12.00
CA ILE A 643 -25.20 6.57 11.72
C ILE A 643 -24.73 5.30 12.44
N THR A 644 -25.32 4.95 13.57
CA THR A 644 -24.96 3.76 14.39
C THR A 644 -25.68 2.47 13.97
N GLU A 645 -26.68 2.52 13.08
CA GLU A 645 -27.43 1.35 12.62
C GLU A 645 -26.64 0.44 11.66
N THR A 646 -25.55 0.96 11.11
CA THR A 646 -24.63 0.30 10.16
C THR A 646 -23.20 0.71 10.46
N ALA A 647 -22.19 -0.05 10.02
CA ALA A 647 -20.79 0.39 10.12
C ALA A 647 -20.45 1.55 9.17
N PHE A 648 -21.34 1.86 8.22
CA PHE A 648 -21.19 2.94 7.26
C PHE A 648 -21.06 4.32 7.94
N PRO A 649 -19.95 5.03 7.76
CA PRO A 649 -19.61 6.18 8.61
C PRO A 649 -20.15 7.52 8.11
N THR A 650 -20.82 7.55 6.97
CA THR A 650 -21.09 8.79 6.24
C THR A 650 -22.58 8.98 6.00
N ARG A 651 -23.26 9.66 6.93
CA ARG A 651 -24.67 10.04 6.80
C ARG A 651 -24.85 11.50 7.20
N VAL A 652 -24.58 12.40 6.25
CA VAL A 652 -24.52 13.85 6.48
C VAL A 652 -25.50 14.55 5.55
N ILE A 653 -26.34 15.43 6.10
CA ILE A 653 -27.49 16.02 5.39
C ILE A 653 -27.12 17.24 4.54
N ASP A 654 -26.02 17.91 4.88
CA ASP A 654 -25.56 19.19 4.33
C ASP A 654 -24.30 19.05 3.46
N LEU A 655 -23.96 17.83 3.04
CA LEU A 655 -22.82 17.55 2.16
C LEU A 655 -23.23 16.75 0.92
N LEU A 656 -22.55 17.01 -0.18
CA LEU A 656 -22.55 16.21 -1.39
C LEU A 656 -21.32 15.28 -1.43
N HIS A 657 -21.45 14.18 -2.16
CA HIS A 657 -20.35 13.28 -2.47
C HIS A 657 -19.73 13.63 -3.81
N ALA A 658 -18.41 13.56 -3.89
CA ALA A 658 -17.67 13.79 -5.11
C ALA A 658 -16.49 12.82 -5.22
N THR A 659 -15.96 12.65 -6.42
CA THR A 659 -14.78 11.84 -6.69
C THR A 659 -13.91 12.48 -7.76
N LEU A 660 -12.59 12.33 -7.63
CA LEU A 660 -11.64 12.61 -8.69
C LEU A 660 -11.09 11.28 -9.20
N MET A 661 -11.41 10.94 -10.44
CA MET A 661 -10.88 9.77 -11.12
C MET A 661 -9.70 10.19 -11.99
N LEU A 662 -8.49 9.80 -11.58
CA LEU A 662 -7.29 9.93 -12.38
C LEU A 662 -7.15 8.70 -13.28
N GLN A 663 -6.91 8.92 -14.57
CA GLN A 663 -6.64 7.88 -15.55
C GLN A 663 -5.44 8.27 -16.40
N TRP A 664 -4.45 7.38 -16.51
CA TRP A 664 -3.24 7.59 -17.31
C TRP A 664 -2.59 6.30 -17.78
N THR A 665 -1.51 6.39 -18.55
CA THR A 665 -0.81 5.21 -19.08
C THR A 665 0.67 5.18 -18.73
N ASP A 666 1.34 6.33 -18.64
CA ASP A 666 2.77 6.40 -18.39
C ASP A 666 3.09 6.21 -16.90
N ALA A 667 3.72 5.08 -16.55
CA ALA A 667 4.12 4.77 -15.18
C ALA A 667 5.15 5.76 -14.61
N ALA A 668 5.92 6.46 -15.46
CA ALA A 668 6.85 7.48 -14.99
C ALA A 668 6.14 8.70 -14.37
N LYS A 669 4.85 8.89 -14.68
CA LYS A 669 4.05 10.03 -14.21
C LYS A 669 3.19 9.75 -12.97
N ASP A 670 3.29 8.54 -12.41
CA ASP A 670 2.51 8.13 -11.24
C ASP A 670 2.55 9.16 -10.11
N GLU A 671 3.75 9.54 -9.68
CA GLU A 671 3.92 10.43 -8.55
C GLU A 671 3.38 11.83 -8.84
N ASP A 672 3.63 12.34 -10.04
CA ASP A 672 3.15 13.66 -10.47
C ASP A 672 1.62 13.73 -10.49
N PHE A 673 0.98 12.70 -11.03
CA PHE A 673 -0.48 12.67 -11.17
C PHE A 673 -1.17 12.39 -9.84
N LEU A 674 -0.62 11.48 -9.04
CA LEU A 674 -1.10 11.24 -7.68
C LEU A 674 -0.98 12.49 -6.82
N SER A 675 0.16 13.18 -6.86
CA SER A 675 0.39 14.45 -6.14
C SER A 675 -0.56 15.55 -6.59
N TRP A 676 -0.79 15.68 -7.91
CA TRP A 676 -1.77 16.62 -8.43
C TRP A 676 -3.19 16.31 -7.93
N GLY A 677 -3.60 15.04 -7.93
CA GLY A 677 -4.90 14.62 -7.40
C GLY A 677 -5.06 14.95 -5.91
N GLN A 678 -4.03 14.72 -5.10
CA GLN A 678 -4.01 15.15 -3.69
C GLN A 678 -4.24 16.66 -3.56
N SER A 679 -3.63 17.47 -4.42
CA SER A 679 -3.80 18.93 -4.38
C SER A 679 -5.25 19.36 -4.62
N ILE A 680 -5.99 18.62 -5.46
CA ILE A 680 -7.42 18.88 -5.72
C ILE A 680 -8.27 18.44 -4.54
N GLN A 681 -8.01 17.25 -3.98
CA GLN A 681 -8.66 16.77 -2.77
C GLN A 681 -8.47 17.78 -1.62
N LYS A 682 -7.23 18.27 -1.43
CA LYS A 682 -6.91 19.24 -0.37
C LYS A 682 -7.59 20.59 -0.57
N MET A 683 -7.69 21.04 -1.82
CA MET A 683 -8.43 22.25 -2.17
C MET A 683 -9.90 22.14 -1.73
N CYS A 684 -10.55 20.99 -1.95
CA CYS A 684 -11.93 20.76 -1.53
C CYS A 684 -12.06 20.67 0.00
N GLU A 685 -11.14 19.98 0.69
CA GLU A 685 -11.10 19.94 2.17
C GLU A 685 -10.98 21.33 2.80
N ASN A 686 -10.12 22.18 2.22
CA ASN A 686 -9.93 23.54 2.69
C ASN A 686 -11.21 24.37 2.49
N GLU A 687 -11.90 24.21 1.36
CA GLU A 687 -13.20 24.88 1.11
C GLU A 687 -14.26 24.47 2.15
N LEU A 688 -14.34 23.19 2.52
CA LEU A 688 -15.22 22.71 3.59
C LEU A 688 -14.86 23.34 4.95
N THR A 689 -13.57 23.32 5.29
CA THR A 689 -13.06 23.81 6.57
C THR A 689 -13.28 25.31 6.72
N ASN A 690 -13.05 26.08 5.65
CA ASN A 690 -13.27 27.52 5.61
C ASN A 690 -14.75 27.90 5.81
N GLN A 691 -15.67 26.98 5.47
CA GLN A 691 -17.10 27.13 5.70
C GLN A 691 -17.56 26.59 7.07
N GLY A 692 -16.62 26.16 7.93
CA GLY A 692 -16.90 25.77 9.31
C GLY A 692 -17.24 24.29 9.51
N HIS A 693 -17.14 23.46 8.48
CA HIS A 693 -17.29 22.01 8.63
C HIS A 693 -16.04 21.40 9.29
N LYS A 694 -16.23 20.49 10.25
CA LYS A 694 -15.13 19.80 10.94
C LYS A 694 -14.68 18.56 10.15
N LEU A 695 -13.36 18.40 9.94
CA LEU A 695 -12.77 17.21 9.31
C LEU A 695 -13.10 15.88 10.03
N ALA A 696 -13.41 15.89 11.33
CA ALA A 696 -13.84 14.68 12.05
C ALA A 696 -15.18 14.10 11.55
N HIS A 697 -15.86 14.79 10.63
CA HIS A 697 -17.04 14.32 9.90
C HIS A 697 -16.79 14.16 8.38
N THR A 698 -15.54 14.35 7.90
CA THR A 698 -15.18 14.28 6.46
C THR A 698 -14.75 12.89 6.00
N VAL A 699 -15.23 11.89 6.72
CA VAL A 699 -15.08 10.49 6.37
C VAL A 699 -15.92 10.24 5.13
N SER A 700 -15.31 10.34 3.95
CA SER A 700 -16.00 10.12 2.68
C SER A 700 -16.38 8.63 2.53
N ASN A 701 -17.45 8.31 1.80
CA ASN A 701 -17.79 6.92 1.39
C ASN A 701 -16.63 6.22 0.68
N TYR A 702 -15.72 7.04 0.19
CA TYR A 702 -14.49 6.68 -0.43
C TYR A 702 -13.32 6.51 0.57
N ASN A 703 -13.56 6.22 1.85
CA ASN A 703 -12.51 5.95 2.86
C ASN A 703 -11.39 5.00 2.44
N GLY A 704 -11.67 4.07 1.51
CA GLY A 704 -10.67 3.20 0.91
C GLY A 704 -9.77 3.86 -0.15
N TYR A 705 -10.04 5.11 -0.49
CA TYR A 705 -9.43 5.87 -1.59
C TYR A 705 -8.73 7.14 -1.09
N THR A 706 -8.36 7.18 0.19
CA THR A 706 -7.33 8.11 0.68
C THR A 706 -5.96 7.62 0.19
N GLN A 707 -5.00 8.53 -0.05
CA GLN A 707 -3.63 8.12 -0.42
C GLN A 707 -2.79 7.63 0.76
N GLU A 708 -3.26 7.87 1.99
CA GLU A 708 -2.62 7.36 3.19
C GLU A 708 -2.71 5.83 3.22
N MET A 709 -1.56 5.16 3.34
CA MET A 709 -1.50 3.69 3.33
C MET A 709 -2.10 3.05 4.59
N LYS A 710 -2.27 3.82 5.67
CA LYS A 710 -2.92 3.41 6.91
C LYS A 710 -3.63 4.61 7.54
N VAL A 711 -4.90 4.43 7.86
CA VAL A 711 -5.75 5.40 8.57
C VAL A 711 -6.30 4.70 9.81
N ALA A 712 -6.36 5.37 10.95
CA ALA A 712 -6.87 4.75 12.18
C ALA A 712 -8.37 4.43 12.05
N ALA A 713 -8.82 3.39 12.75
CA ALA A 713 -10.24 3.01 12.75
C ALA A 713 -11.16 4.16 13.21
N ALA A 714 -10.70 4.96 14.18
CA ALA A 714 -11.43 6.14 14.67
C ALA A 714 -11.65 7.19 13.57
N ASP A 715 -10.64 7.45 12.75
CA ASP A 715 -10.73 8.41 11.66
C ASP A 715 -11.60 7.87 10.51
N MET A 716 -11.60 6.55 10.29
CA MET A 716 -12.41 5.92 9.23
C MET A 716 -13.86 5.67 9.63
N PHE A 717 -14.15 5.37 10.89
CA PHE A 717 -15.46 4.88 11.30
C PHE A 717 -16.13 5.76 12.36
N GLY A 718 -15.42 6.77 12.86
CA GLY A 718 -15.93 7.70 13.86
C GLY A 718 -16.50 6.96 15.07
N VAL A 719 -17.76 7.27 15.39
CA VAL A 719 -18.49 6.65 16.52
C VAL A 719 -18.67 5.13 16.40
N ASN A 720 -18.48 4.55 15.21
CA ASN A 720 -18.62 3.12 14.95
C ASN A 720 -17.31 2.33 15.13
N ALA A 721 -16.16 3.01 15.30
CA ALA A 721 -14.84 2.39 15.28
C ALA A 721 -14.67 1.31 16.35
N GLU A 722 -14.97 1.64 17.62
CA GLU A 722 -14.80 0.70 18.74
C GLU A 722 -15.66 -0.56 18.57
N ARG A 723 -16.92 -0.40 18.14
CA ARG A 723 -17.80 -1.53 17.86
C ARG A 723 -17.25 -2.39 16.72
N LEU A 724 -16.69 -1.77 15.69
CA LEU A 724 -16.14 -2.49 14.56
C LEU A 724 -14.88 -3.28 14.94
N LEU A 725 -14.00 -2.73 15.78
CA LEU A 725 -12.84 -3.44 16.32
C LEU A 725 -13.25 -4.67 17.14
N HIS A 726 -14.30 -4.57 17.96
CA HIS A 726 -14.85 -5.74 18.67
C HIS A 726 -15.39 -6.82 17.71
N VAL A 727 -16.09 -6.43 16.63
CA VAL A 727 -16.58 -7.39 15.63
C VAL A 727 -15.40 -8.03 14.87
N LYS A 728 -14.38 -7.23 14.52
CA LYS A 728 -13.15 -7.72 13.88
C LYS A 728 -12.46 -8.76 14.75
N ALA A 729 -12.24 -8.49 16.03
CA ALA A 729 -11.63 -9.44 16.96
C ALA A 729 -12.42 -10.74 17.11
N LYS A 730 -13.76 -10.67 17.00
CA LYS A 730 -14.64 -11.84 17.12
C LYS A 730 -14.64 -12.72 15.87
N TYR A 731 -14.67 -12.14 14.67
CA TYR A 731 -14.90 -12.88 13.42
C TYR A 731 -13.66 -13.00 12.53
N ASP A 732 -12.62 -12.20 12.75
CA ASP A 732 -11.32 -12.31 12.09
C ASP A 732 -10.19 -12.00 13.08
N PRO A 733 -9.99 -12.87 14.10
CA PRO A 733 -8.99 -12.66 15.14
C PRO A 733 -7.55 -12.66 14.59
N ALA A 734 -7.31 -13.38 13.49
CA ALA A 734 -6.01 -13.44 12.82
C ALA A 734 -5.72 -12.22 11.91
N ASN A 735 -6.68 -11.29 11.79
CA ASN A 735 -6.60 -10.13 10.90
C ASN A 735 -6.22 -10.53 9.45
N ILE A 736 -6.80 -11.61 8.93
CA ILE A 736 -6.50 -12.09 7.57
C ILE A 736 -7.07 -11.15 6.51
N PHE A 737 -8.18 -10.47 6.81
CA PHE A 737 -8.76 -9.47 5.92
C PHE A 737 -8.18 -8.08 6.24
N ASN A 738 -6.96 -7.84 5.76
CA ASN A 738 -6.16 -6.64 6.09
C ASN A 738 -5.87 -5.72 4.88
N LYS A 739 -6.50 -5.98 3.73
CA LYS A 739 -6.14 -5.33 2.46
C LYS A 739 -6.55 -3.88 2.30
N LEU A 740 -7.57 -3.42 3.01
CA LEU A 740 -8.11 -2.08 2.86
C LEU A 740 -8.15 -1.36 4.20
N ASN A 741 -7.09 -0.58 4.48
CA ASN A 741 -6.89 0.11 5.76
C ASN A 741 -7.16 -0.83 6.95
N PRO A 742 -6.23 -1.77 7.19
CA PRO A 742 -6.44 -2.83 8.16
C PRO A 742 -6.87 -2.30 9.52
N LEU A 743 -7.87 -2.97 10.09
CA LEU A 743 -8.32 -2.72 11.45
C LEU A 743 -7.36 -3.43 12.42
N ASP A 744 -6.23 -2.77 12.67
CA ASP A 744 -5.21 -3.23 13.61
C ASP A 744 -5.81 -3.29 15.03
N GLN A 745 -5.52 -4.35 15.77
CA GLN A 745 -6.12 -4.62 17.10
C GLN A 745 -5.41 -3.88 18.26
N GLU A 746 -4.43 -3.03 17.97
CA GLU A 746 -3.81 -2.19 18.99
C GLU A 746 -4.80 -1.10 19.43
N LEU A 747 -5.35 -1.27 20.64
CA LEU A 747 -6.13 -0.28 21.38
C LEU A 747 -5.24 0.82 21.95
#